data_AF-A0A2I1D095-F1
#
_entry.id   AF-A0A2I1D095-F1
#
_cell.length_a   1.000
_cell.length_b   1.000
_cell.length_c   1.000
_cell.angle_alpha   90.00
_cell.angle_beta   90.00
_cell.angle_gamma   90.00
#
_symmetry.space_group_name_H-M   'P 1'
#
loop_
_entity.id
_entity.type
_entity.pdbx_description
1 polymer ?
#
loop_
_entity_poly.entity_id
_entity_poly.type
_entity_poly.pdbx_seq_one_letter_code
_entity_poly.pdbx_strand_id
1 'polypeptide(L)'
;DTQSLTDSVTDYPIENGRRYHKYHEGSYPYPNDEKELDRLDLQHHMLKIVNDGRLFFAPIQSPRRILDVGTGSGIWPIEMASLFPQAEIIGTDLSPVQPTEVPPNVHFFIDDATEEDWLWEPNYFDYIRVGHLIGALASFKEMLRQTMKHVRPGGYVECHEFDPRPLCDDGTMPPENPESFSEFAFHDWCDFNIRACQMSDPPRPFRVAHRMARWMREVGFVDVQQRISKVPLNPWPDDPHLKRIGAWSETNCLEALSGYSYKPFTLLGWSKPEIEVFLVDVRKSIQNRNVHAYLNYYVVTGRKPRPGEQAQTPRLRLHAPNCPMSLGRHAYRHAIQPPSRTLVDHVWISEDFLASTFRRFANGQQRRYESRVPGPLEARRRLAKRRNTALAGVAGPGPLDDIACLSGRNGRDHMKWTTDRSHPRQFDFSSNNPFASYNQDVHHPHGFDPPPSWPVGPGAPDILSTGEALVARIDACRTVADVRNIVHQLRIDLMREPECSQLIFGRLLSRSAIGQVSTEELLMFLDDPFLNIRGAGNYQSVAEHLVSCASDQPGRQALLDTIVRALELGLIPPGELCDIVRTVSSLPAGSATVDGEGMGSALLVYRQMWDAIGRCDIYRHKDLDSAIVDAWLGALEDETGCDYFGLAKDIIVATQRPDLLDCPWVVEFITRELELHTGSDVESDENHGVQILQHFVPKVASEYIIGVTESLVSSKRADLLERWQDCLLQLGDVSALVRAQRWTEVQNQTAAAPGLSPRHQIVLRLWLLRTLSRNLPEGPLWRRAPRATDAPACDLFNLYQSIGKVPTKDFLPTLMQAIHEMGLPSNGLLLMASQLRFQKSLTPTARRTLKAMESPPVSFAEIFSDVHAYNAVAPHFFSALQEAVQQIDITNPSFISHSIELARTGDSHSVWTLFRIFRSHTPLKIALSMSWEITPPTPDTASPTPRTTSSCPNPQAALEMINSLAVSISCSERFSPRCAYKLVHWLYVFLVRHEAPVKPALVRAMYHAGVMRFRREGRRVSATQYAFIMALVRDTEGVDVVAELMSPQVGRSGLGDEEFME
;
A
#
# COMPACT_ATOMS: atom_id res chain seq x y z
N ASP A 1 -33.78 12.24 9.56
CA ASP A 1 -32.64 13.13 9.32
C ASP A 1 -31.79 12.61 8.16
N THR A 2 -31.58 13.44 7.14
CA THR A 2 -30.68 13.14 6.02
C THR A 2 -29.28 13.65 6.35
N GLN A 3 -28.24 12.85 6.11
CA GLN A 3 -26.84 13.22 6.38
C GLN A 3 -26.07 13.40 5.08
N SER A 4 -25.04 14.25 5.11
CA SER A 4 -24.12 14.40 3.98
C SER A 4 -23.32 13.12 3.75
N LEU A 5 -22.94 12.87 2.50
CA LEU A 5 -22.08 11.77 2.08
C LEU A 5 -20.82 11.69 2.96
N THR A 6 -20.58 10.52 3.55
CA THR A 6 -19.33 10.22 4.25
C THR A 6 -18.38 9.49 3.30
N ASP A 7 -17.07 9.73 3.44
CA ASP A 7 -16.04 9.12 2.58
C ASP A 7 -16.16 7.58 2.51
N SER A 8 -16.63 6.94 3.59
CA SER A 8 -16.84 5.50 3.68
C SER A 8 -17.87 4.92 2.71
N VAL A 9 -18.85 5.70 2.23
CA VAL A 9 -19.90 5.22 1.30
C VAL A 9 -19.37 5.16 -0.14
N THR A 10 -18.26 5.84 -0.43
CA THR A 10 -17.63 5.92 -1.76
C THR A 10 -16.44 4.97 -1.94
N ASP A 11 -16.10 4.16 -0.93
CA ASP A 11 -15.02 3.15 -0.99
C ASP A 11 -15.52 1.86 -1.70
N TYR A 12 -15.84 2.01 -2.99
CA TYR A 12 -16.44 0.97 -3.81
C TYR A 12 -15.53 -0.25 -4.01
N PRO A 13 -16.01 -1.49 -3.78
CA PRO A 13 -15.27 -2.70 -4.09
C PRO A 13 -15.06 -2.85 -5.60
N ILE A 14 -13.88 -3.38 -5.99
CA ILE A 14 -13.57 -3.75 -7.37
C ILE A 14 -13.37 -5.26 -7.43
N GLU A 15 -14.22 -5.95 -8.18
CA GLU A 15 -14.18 -7.40 -8.39
C GLU A 15 -14.15 -7.69 -9.90
N ASN A 16 -13.34 -8.66 -10.34
CA ASN A 16 -13.23 -9.02 -11.75
C ASN A 16 -12.93 -7.85 -12.72
N GLY A 17 -12.37 -6.74 -12.21
CA GLY A 17 -12.09 -5.51 -12.97
C GLY A 17 -13.30 -4.60 -13.20
N ARG A 18 -14.39 -4.78 -12.44
CA ARG A 18 -15.58 -3.92 -12.43
C ARG A 18 -15.78 -3.34 -11.04
N ARG A 19 -16.33 -2.12 -10.93
CA ARG A 19 -16.65 -1.47 -9.64
C ARG A 19 -18.08 -1.83 -9.23
N TYR A 20 -18.33 -2.07 -7.94
CA TYR A 20 -19.66 -2.38 -7.40
C TYR A 20 -20.00 -1.46 -6.23
N HIS A 21 -21.29 -1.38 -5.89
CA HIS A 21 -21.79 -0.61 -4.73
C HIS A 21 -21.18 -1.07 -3.39
N LYS A 22 -21.09 -0.13 -2.42
CA LYS A 22 -20.53 -0.35 -1.08
C LYS A 22 -21.58 -0.32 0.03
N TYR A 23 -22.56 0.57 -0.07
CA TYR A 23 -23.70 0.64 0.85
C TYR A 23 -24.49 -0.67 0.79
N HIS A 24 -24.69 -1.36 1.93
CA HIS A 24 -25.18 -2.76 1.99
C HIS A 24 -24.41 -3.72 1.07
N GLU A 25 -23.08 -3.75 1.18
CA GLU A 25 -22.19 -4.58 0.36
C GLU A 25 -22.69 -6.03 0.18
N GLY A 26 -22.90 -6.43 -1.08
CA GLY A 26 -23.44 -7.75 -1.46
C GLY A 26 -24.92 -7.73 -1.81
N SER A 27 -25.64 -6.64 -1.50
CA SER A 27 -27.07 -6.49 -1.78
C SER A 27 -27.42 -6.17 -3.23
N TYR A 28 -26.48 -5.89 -4.13
CA TYR A 28 -26.73 -5.67 -5.56
C TYR A 28 -25.62 -6.29 -6.43
N PRO A 29 -25.94 -7.21 -7.36
CA PRO A 29 -24.92 -8.02 -8.03
C PRO A 29 -24.29 -7.34 -9.26
N TYR A 30 -24.77 -6.18 -9.69
CA TYR A 30 -24.33 -5.53 -10.92
C TYR A 30 -23.39 -4.34 -10.65
N PRO A 31 -22.48 -4.01 -11.58
CA PRO A 31 -21.48 -2.98 -11.37
C PRO A 31 -22.07 -1.57 -11.40
N ASN A 32 -21.30 -0.60 -10.92
CA ASN A 32 -21.60 0.84 -10.93
C ASN A 32 -20.41 1.69 -11.43
N ASP A 33 -19.51 1.08 -12.23
CA ASP A 33 -18.40 1.78 -12.88
C ASP A 33 -18.85 2.66 -14.06
N GLU A 34 -17.96 3.52 -14.55
CA GLU A 34 -18.23 4.47 -15.64
C GLU A 34 -18.75 3.77 -16.90
N LYS A 35 -18.26 2.57 -17.18
CA LYS A 35 -18.71 1.79 -18.34
C LYS A 35 -20.16 1.31 -18.17
N GLU A 36 -20.58 0.97 -16.95
CA GLU A 36 -22.00 0.66 -16.70
C GLU A 36 -22.88 1.90 -16.80
N LEU A 37 -22.42 3.04 -16.28
CA LEU A 37 -23.17 4.31 -16.37
C LEU A 37 -23.36 4.76 -17.82
N ASP A 38 -22.31 4.69 -18.64
CA ASP A 38 -22.38 4.96 -20.09
C ASP A 38 -23.41 4.04 -20.79
N ARG A 39 -23.49 2.77 -20.38
CA ARG A 39 -24.47 1.82 -20.90
C ARG A 39 -25.90 2.17 -20.46
N LEU A 40 -26.11 2.59 -19.21
CA LEU A 40 -27.42 3.01 -18.71
C LEU A 40 -27.95 4.24 -19.47
N ASP A 41 -27.08 5.21 -19.79
CA ASP A 41 -27.45 6.38 -20.60
C ASP A 41 -27.80 5.98 -22.04
N LEU A 42 -27.07 5.02 -22.61
CA LEU A 42 -27.39 4.43 -23.91
C LEU A 42 -28.75 3.72 -23.87
N GLN A 43 -29.03 2.96 -22.82
CA GLN A 43 -30.32 2.29 -22.62
C GLN A 43 -31.45 3.31 -22.49
N HIS A 44 -31.27 4.39 -21.73
CA HIS A 44 -32.25 5.48 -21.62
C HIS A 44 -32.57 6.09 -22.98
N HIS A 45 -31.54 6.42 -23.78
CA HIS A 45 -31.74 6.96 -25.13
C HIS A 45 -32.50 5.98 -26.03
N MET A 46 -32.12 4.69 -26.01
CA MET A 46 -32.82 3.65 -26.75
C MET A 46 -34.31 3.58 -26.37
N LEU A 47 -34.61 3.60 -25.07
CA LEU A 47 -35.98 3.51 -24.58
C LEU A 47 -36.81 4.75 -24.91
N LYS A 48 -36.20 5.93 -24.98
CA LYS A 48 -36.86 7.12 -25.55
C LYS A 48 -37.25 6.89 -27.00
N ILE A 49 -36.41 6.26 -27.82
CA ILE A 49 -36.77 5.93 -29.21
C ILE A 49 -37.94 4.94 -29.24
N VAL A 50 -37.88 3.87 -28.43
CA VAL A 50 -38.96 2.87 -28.29
C VAL A 50 -40.28 3.50 -27.86
N ASN A 51 -40.23 4.57 -27.06
CA ASN A 51 -41.39 5.27 -26.52
C ASN A 51 -41.77 6.52 -27.32
N ASP A 52 -41.29 6.68 -28.56
CA ASP A 52 -41.57 7.84 -29.41
C ASP A 52 -41.25 9.19 -28.74
N GLY A 53 -40.15 9.23 -28.01
CA GLY A 53 -39.64 10.40 -27.27
C GLY A 53 -40.25 10.60 -25.89
N ARG A 54 -41.22 9.77 -25.47
CA ARG A 54 -41.90 9.91 -24.16
C ARG A 54 -41.07 9.35 -23.01
N LEU A 55 -41.04 10.08 -21.90
CA LEU A 55 -40.41 9.65 -20.64
C LEU A 55 -41.34 8.89 -19.69
N PHE A 56 -42.66 9.08 -19.84
CA PHE A 56 -43.69 8.49 -18.98
C PHE A 56 -45.02 8.30 -19.75
N PHE A 57 -45.85 7.38 -19.28
CA PHE A 57 -47.17 7.07 -19.85
C PHE A 57 -48.35 7.33 -18.92
N ALA A 58 -48.10 7.47 -17.61
CA ALA A 58 -49.11 7.85 -16.64
C ALA A 58 -49.74 9.21 -17.02
N PRO A 59 -51.07 9.37 -16.89
CA PRO A 59 -51.77 10.60 -17.26
C PRO A 59 -51.61 11.70 -16.19
N ILE A 60 -50.37 12.05 -15.85
CA ILE A 60 -50.02 13.12 -14.91
C ILE A 60 -49.91 14.46 -15.66
N GLN A 61 -50.44 15.54 -15.08
CA GLN A 61 -50.47 16.87 -15.71
C GLN A 61 -49.62 17.92 -14.97
N SER A 62 -49.71 17.95 -13.64
CA SER A 62 -48.97 18.89 -12.81
C SER A 62 -48.58 18.22 -11.50
N PRO A 63 -47.74 17.18 -11.54
CA PRO A 63 -47.21 16.57 -10.33
C PRO A 63 -46.40 17.62 -9.56
N ARG A 64 -46.52 17.63 -8.23
CA ARG A 64 -45.69 18.41 -7.32
C ARG A 64 -44.50 17.60 -6.83
N ARG A 65 -44.66 16.28 -6.66
CA ARG A 65 -43.62 15.38 -6.14
C ARG A 65 -43.52 14.11 -6.96
N ILE A 66 -42.32 13.85 -7.48
CA ILE A 66 -41.99 12.68 -8.30
C ILE A 66 -40.85 11.91 -7.61
N LEU A 67 -40.98 10.58 -7.55
CA LEU A 67 -39.91 9.68 -7.12
C LEU A 67 -39.48 8.77 -8.29
N ASP A 68 -38.18 8.62 -8.49
CA ASP A 68 -37.57 7.62 -9.37
C ASP A 68 -36.74 6.64 -8.54
N VAL A 69 -37.19 5.39 -8.47
CA VAL A 69 -36.57 4.33 -7.67
C VAL A 69 -35.59 3.53 -8.52
N GLY A 70 -34.34 3.44 -8.08
CA GLY A 70 -33.25 2.82 -8.85
C GLY A 70 -32.80 3.72 -9.99
N THR A 71 -32.45 4.96 -9.66
CA THR A 71 -32.25 6.01 -10.67
C THR A 71 -30.96 5.83 -11.50
N GLY A 72 -30.01 5.00 -11.04
CA GLY A 72 -28.79 4.71 -11.78
C GLY A 72 -27.98 5.98 -12.04
N SER A 73 -27.76 6.34 -13.31
CA SER A 73 -27.04 7.57 -13.68
C SER A 73 -27.78 8.86 -13.32
N GLY A 74 -29.08 8.80 -13.00
CA GLY A 74 -29.88 9.98 -12.72
C GLY A 74 -30.37 10.72 -13.97
N ILE A 75 -30.12 10.20 -15.17
CA ILE A 75 -30.47 10.86 -16.44
C ILE A 75 -31.99 11.05 -16.61
N TRP A 76 -32.81 10.10 -16.13
CA TRP A 76 -34.27 10.18 -16.26
C TRP A 76 -34.84 11.34 -15.42
N PRO A 77 -34.54 11.47 -14.11
CA PRO A 77 -34.96 12.63 -13.31
C PRO A 77 -34.51 13.98 -13.88
N ILE A 78 -33.28 14.06 -14.39
CA ILE A 78 -32.72 15.29 -14.96
C ILE A 78 -33.52 15.74 -16.20
N GLU A 79 -33.86 14.82 -17.11
CA GLU A 79 -34.69 15.18 -18.27
C GLU A 79 -36.14 15.48 -17.85
N MET A 80 -36.65 14.77 -16.83
CA MET A 80 -38.00 14.97 -16.30
C MET A 80 -38.18 16.37 -15.69
N ALA A 81 -37.13 16.95 -15.14
CA ALA A 81 -37.10 18.30 -14.58
C ALA A 81 -37.49 19.39 -15.57
N SER A 82 -37.09 19.22 -16.84
CA SER A 82 -37.42 20.18 -17.91
C SER A 82 -38.92 20.14 -18.27
N LEU A 83 -39.57 19.00 -18.10
CA LEU A 83 -41.00 18.83 -18.38
C LEU A 83 -41.87 19.35 -17.23
N PHE A 84 -41.39 19.22 -15.99
CA PHE A 84 -42.09 19.66 -14.79
C PHE A 84 -41.18 20.52 -13.90
N PRO A 85 -40.91 21.78 -14.29
CA PRO A 85 -39.99 22.66 -13.56
C PRO A 85 -40.49 23.06 -12.16
N GLN A 86 -41.78 22.85 -11.89
CA GLN A 86 -42.42 23.12 -10.59
C GLN A 86 -42.56 21.87 -9.71
N ALA A 87 -42.17 20.70 -10.22
CA ALA A 87 -42.17 19.46 -9.45
C ALA A 87 -40.83 19.30 -8.73
N GLU A 88 -40.88 18.86 -7.48
CA GLU A 88 -39.75 18.27 -6.78
C GLU A 88 -39.56 16.84 -7.30
N ILE A 89 -38.37 16.55 -7.84
CA ILE A 89 -38.04 15.27 -8.44
C ILE A 89 -36.92 14.63 -7.63
N ILE A 90 -37.21 13.47 -7.07
CA ILE A 90 -36.30 12.74 -6.20
C ILE A 90 -35.88 11.46 -6.91
N GLY A 91 -34.57 11.22 -7.01
CA GLY A 91 -34.02 9.94 -7.45
C GLY A 91 -33.35 9.21 -6.29
N THR A 92 -33.65 7.92 -6.13
CA THR A 92 -32.99 7.06 -5.14
C THR A 92 -32.19 5.95 -5.80
N ASP A 93 -31.00 5.67 -5.25
CA ASP A 93 -30.17 4.54 -5.66
C ASP A 93 -29.30 4.04 -4.49
N LEU A 94 -28.80 2.81 -4.57
CA LEU A 94 -27.82 2.28 -3.61
C LEU A 94 -26.44 2.94 -3.77
N SER A 95 -26.14 3.47 -4.95
CA SER A 95 -24.83 4.05 -5.26
C SER A 95 -24.91 5.57 -5.49
N PRO A 96 -24.09 6.39 -4.81
CA PRO A 96 -23.93 7.80 -5.14
C PRO A 96 -23.04 7.97 -6.38
N VAL A 97 -23.62 7.76 -7.56
CA VAL A 97 -22.92 7.82 -8.87
C VAL A 97 -23.49 8.90 -9.80
N GLN A 98 -24.48 9.65 -9.32
CA GLN A 98 -25.17 10.68 -10.09
C GLN A 98 -24.33 11.97 -10.17
N PRO A 99 -24.55 12.82 -11.19
CA PRO A 99 -23.85 14.10 -11.33
C PRO A 99 -24.05 15.02 -10.11
N THR A 100 -23.02 15.80 -9.79
CA THR A 100 -23.09 16.83 -8.73
C THR A 100 -23.81 18.10 -9.17
N GLU A 101 -23.81 18.39 -10.48
CA GLU A 101 -24.49 19.53 -11.08
C GLU A 101 -25.79 19.06 -11.74
N VAL A 102 -26.92 19.41 -11.13
CA VAL A 102 -28.27 18.97 -11.53
C VAL A 102 -29.24 20.14 -11.53
N PRO A 103 -30.40 20.05 -12.22
CA PRO A 103 -31.45 21.06 -12.12
C PRO A 103 -31.86 21.31 -10.66
N PRO A 104 -32.25 22.54 -10.28
CA PRO A 104 -32.49 22.92 -8.89
C PRO A 104 -33.65 22.17 -8.22
N ASN A 105 -34.54 21.58 -9.02
CA ASN A 105 -35.68 20.79 -8.57
C ASN A 105 -35.43 19.26 -8.61
N VAL A 106 -34.18 18.84 -8.80
CA VAL A 106 -33.76 17.44 -8.78
C VAL A 106 -32.88 17.19 -7.56
N HIS A 107 -33.22 16.15 -6.80
CA HIS A 107 -32.48 15.75 -5.60
C HIS A 107 -32.20 14.24 -5.64
N PHE A 108 -30.97 13.85 -5.30
CA PHE A 108 -30.56 12.46 -5.25
C PHE A 108 -30.27 12.02 -3.82
N PHE A 109 -30.79 10.84 -3.45
CA PHE A 109 -30.55 10.23 -2.14
C PHE A 109 -30.02 8.81 -2.31
N ILE A 110 -29.12 8.43 -1.40
CA ILE A 110 -28.69 7.05 -1.26
C ILE A 110 -29.71 6.35 -0.38
N ASP A 111 -30.40 5.38 -0.93
CA ASP A 111 -31.49 4.70 -0.23
C ASP A 111 -31.68 3.27 -0.76
N ASP A 112 -31.94 2.32 0.14
CA ASP A 112 -32.27 0.95 -0.23
C ASP A 112 -33.78 0.79 -0.36
N ALA A 113 -34.26 0.69 -1.60
CA ALA A 113 -35.68 0.57 -1.91
C ALA A 113 -36.35 -0.68 -1.27
N THR A 114 -35.57 -1.63 -0.75
CA THR A 114 -36.07 -2.85 -0.08
C THR A 114 -36.37 -2.66 1.40
N GLU A 115 -35.98 -1.54 2.02
CA GLU A 115 -36.33 -1.24 3.41
C GLU A 115 -37.84 -1.02 3.60
N GLU A 116 -38.36 -1.38 4.77
CA GLU A 116 -39.79 -1.28 5.08
C GLU A 116 -40.25 0.16 5.32
N ASP A 117 -39.33 1.01 5.81
CA ASP A 117 -39.57 2.38 6.25
C ASP A 117 -38.83 3.36 5.34
N TRP A 118 -39.45 3.70 4.22
CA TRP A 118 -38.99 4.78 3.36
C TRP A 118 -38.95 6.11 4.12
N LEU A 119 -38.04 7.00 3.72
CA LEU A 119 -37.81 8.33 4.33
C LEU A 119 -39.05 9.24 4.35
N TRP A 120 -40.09 8.91 3.59
CA TRP A 120 -41.28 9.72 3.39
C TRP A 120 -42.50 9.09 4.02
N GLU A 121 -43.38 9.95 4.53
CA GLU A 121 -44.68 9.52 5.05
C GLU A 121 -45.54 8.83 3.99
N PRO A 122 -46.50 7.96 4.39
CA PRO A 122 -47.49 7.41 3.47
C PRO A 122 -48.23 8.52 2.69
N ASN A 123 -48.57 8.26 1.42
CA ASN A 123 -49.25 9.20 0.53
C ASN A 123 -48.48 10.49 0.16
N TYR A 124 -47.16 10.47 0.20
CA TYR A 124 -46.32 11.64 -0.07
C TYR A 124 -46.16 12.00 -1.55
N PHE A 125 -46.07 11.02 -2.44
CA PHE A 125 -45.71 11.24 -3.86
C PHE A 125 -46.91 11.27 -4.80
N ASP A 126 -46.85 12.10 -5.84
CA ASP A 126 -47.88 12.16 -6.88
C ASP A 126 -47.65 11.12 -7.98
N TYR A 127 -46.38 10.84 -8.25
CA TYR A 127 -45.93 9.89 -9.25
C TYR A 127 -44.67 9.18 -8.77
N ILE A 128 -44.64 7.85 -8.90
CA ILE A 128 -43.47 7.02 -8.60
C ILE A 128 -43.13 6.20 -9.83
N ARG A 129 -41.89 6.29 -10.29
CA ARG A 129 -41.34 5.48 -11.39
C ARG A 129 -40.38 4.45 -10.82
N VAL A 130 -40.47 3.22 -11.31
CA VAL A 130 -39.56 2.11 -10.97
C VAL A 130 -39.05 1.53 -12.28
N GLY A 131 -37.74 1.59 -12.53
CA GLY A 131 -37.18 1.17 -13.82
C GLY A 131 -35.99 0.24 -13.71
N HIS A 132 -36.02 -0.85 -14.48
CA HIS A 132 -34.87 -1.72 -14.75
C HIS A 132 -34.21 -2.32 -13.50
N LEU A 133 -35.02 -2.79 -12.55
CA LEU A 133 -34.57 -3.42 -11.30
C LEU A 133 -34.56 -4.96 -11.39
N ILE A 134 -34.43 -5.49 -12.61
CA ILE A 134 -34.37 -6.92 -12.86
C ILE A 134 -33.21 -7.58 -12.11
N GLY A 135 -33.48 -8.67 -11.39
CA GLY A 135 -32.46 -9.35 -10.58
C GLY A 135 -31.96 -8.54 -9.38
N ALA A 136 -32.42 -7.30 -9.18
CA ALA A 136 -32.02 -6.45 -8.07
C ALA A 136 -32.81 -6.77 -6.78
N LEU A 137 -34.10 -7.04 -6.92
CA LEU A 137 -35.05 -7.17 -5.81
C LEU A 137 -35.36 -8.63 -5.48
N ALA A 138 -35.48 -8.95 -4.18
CA ALA A 138 -35.96 -10.25 -3.73
C ALA A 138 -37.46 -10.46 -4.04
N SER A 139 -38.27 -9.39 -3.91
CA SER A 139 -39.70 -9.41 -4.21
C SER A 139 -40.16 -8.12 -4.89
N PHE A 140 -40.38 -8.19 -6.20
CA PHE A 140 -40.96 -7.07 -6.95
C PHE A 140 -42.40 -6.75 -6.50
N LYS A 141 -43.15 -7.75 -6.02
CA LYS A 141 -44.50 -7.54 -5.50
C LYS A 141 -44.48 -6.74 -4.18
N GLU A 142 -43.47 -6.94 -3.33
CA GLU A 142 -43.32 -6.13 -2.12
C GLU A 142 -42.95 -4.69 -2.46
N MET A 143 -42.09 -4.50 -3.47
CA MET A 143 -41.83 -3.15 -4.00
C MET A 143 -43.13 -2.47 -4.47
N LEU A 144 -44.01 -3.19 -5.16
CA LEU A 144 -45.32 -2.63 -5.53
C LEU A 144 -46.19 -2.26 -4.32
N ARG A 145 -46.10 -2.99 -3.20
CA ARG A 145 -46.80 -2.61 -1.96
C ARG A 145 -46.21 -1.35 -1.33
N GLN A 146 -44.89 -1.24 -1.30
CA GLN A 146 -44.23 -0.06 -0.76
C GLN A 146 -44.51 1.20 -1.60
N THR A 147 -44.48 1.09 -2.93
CA THR A 147 -44.90 2.21 -3.81
C THR A 147 -46.38 2.56 -3.61
N MET A 148 -47.26 1.57 -3.41
CA MET A 148 -48.68 1.79 -3.09
C MET A 148 -48.88 2.52 -1.75
N LYS A 149 -48.06 2.24 -0.73
CA LYS A 149 -48.08 2.94 0.57
C LYS A 149 -47.76 4.43 0.41
N HIS A 150 -46.72 4.75 -0.37
CA HIS A 150 -46.16 6.10 -0.45
C HIS A 150 -46.71 6.98 -1.58
N VAL A 151 -47.34 6.41 -2.60
CA VAL A 151 -48.07 7.21 -3.59
C VAL A 151 -49.39 7.73 -2.97
N ARG A 152 -49.77 8.97 -3.27
CA ARG A 152 -51.02 9.56 -2.78
C ARG A 152 -52.24 8.91 -3.42
N PRO A 153 -53.43 8.96 -2.79
CA PRO A 153 -54.66 8.53 -3.44
C PRO A 153 -54.89 9.30 -4.75
N GLY A 154 -55.14 8.58 -5.84
CA GLY A 154 -55.22 9.16 -7.19
C GLY A 154 -53.88 9.43 -7.88
N GLY A 155 -52.74 9.24 -7.20
CA GLY A 155 -51.41 9.27 -7.80
C GLY A 155 -51.07 7.97 -8.55
N TYR A 156 -50.00 7.99 -9.33
CA TYR A 156 -49.63 6.90 -10.25
C TYR A 156 -48.29 6.25 -9.93
N VAL A 157 -48.21 4.95 -10.15
CA VAL A 157 -46.96 4.18 -10.18
C VAL A 157 -46.76 3.65 -11.59
N GLU A 158 -45.55 3.81 -12.12
CA GLU A 158 -45.17 3.34 -13.45
C GLU A 158 -43.90 2.50 -13.39
N CYS A 159 -43.98 1.27 -13.92
CA CYS A 159 -42.86 0.34 -13.97
C CYS A 159 -42.39 0.10 -15.40
N HIS A 160 -41.08 0.16 -15.60
CA HIS A 160 -40.40 -0.09 -16.87
C HIS A 160 -39.47 -1.29 -16.75
N GLU A 161 -39.69 -2.35 -17.53
CA GLU A 161 -38.85 -3.56 -17.43
C GLU A 161 -38.77 -4.36 -18.72
N PHE A 162 -37.63 -5.02 -18.95
CA PHE A 162 -37.47 -6.01 -20.02
C PHE A 162 -37.85 -7.41 -19.53
N ASP A 163 -38.53 -8.18 -20.38
CA ASP A 163 -38.55 -9.64 -20.22
C ASP A 163 -37.28 -10.21 -20.87
N PRO A 164 -36.34 -10.81 -20.11
CA PRO A 164 -35.07 -11.28 -20.62
C PRO A 164 -35.22 -12.51 -21.52
N ARG A 165 -36.42 -13.09 -21.64
CA ARG A 165 -36.67 -14.20 -22.55
C ARG A 165 -36.65 -13.71 -24.01
N PRO A 166 -35.69 -14.15 -24.86
CA PRO A 166 -35.73 -13.85 -26.28
C PRO A 166 -36.91 -14.56 -26.95
N LEU A 167 -37.53 -13.85 -27.89
CA LEU A 167 -38.63 -14.32 -28.71
C LEU A 167 -38.29 -14.13 -30.19
N CYS A 168 -38.93 -14.93 -31.03
CA CYS A 168 -38.75 -14.93 -32.48
C CYS A 168 -40.08 -15.40 -33.10
N ASP A 169 -40.61 -14.64 -34.06
CA ASP A 169 -41.94 -14.89 -34.61
C ASP A 169 -41.93 -15.75 -35.89
N ASP A 170 -40.77 -15.89 -36.54
CA ASP A 170 -40.62 -16.54 -37.84
C ASP A 170 -39.78 -17.83 -37.82
N GLY A 171 -39.40 -18.28 -36.63
CA GLY A 171 -38.66 -19.52 -36.43
C GLY A 171 -37.20 -19.48 -36.86
N THR A 172 -36.64 -18.30 -37.15
CA THR A 172 -35.22 -18.14 -37.50
C THR A 172 -34.27 -18.39 -36.32
N MET A 173 -34.77 -18.26 -35.08
CA MET A 173 -34.00 -18.54 -33.87
C MET A 173 -33.94 -20.05 -33.59
N PRO A 174 -32.74 -20.64 -33.48
CA PRO A 174 -32.58 -22.05 -33.08
C PRO A 174 -33.30 -22.34 -31.75
N PRO A 175 -33.88 -23.55 -31.59
CA PRO A 175 -34.59 -23.91 -30.37
C PRO A 175 -33.64 -24.02 -29.16
N GLU A 176 -34.21 -23.86 -27.97
CA GLU A 176 -33.51 -24.12 -26.71
C GLU A 176 -33.12 -25.61 -26.60
N ASN A 177 -31.90 -25.88 -26.13
CA ASN A 177 -31.45 -27.24 -25.81
C ASN A 177 -31.26 -27.34 -24.29
N PRO A 178 -32.06 -28.15 -23.58
CA PRO A 178 -31.92 -28.28 -22.12
C PRO A 178 -30.75 -29.19 -21.70
N GLU A 179 -30.18 -29.98 -22.62
CA GLU A 179 -29.14 -30.98 -22.32
C GLU A 179 -27.72 -30.51 -22.68
N SER A 180 -27.58 -29.45 -23.48
CA SER A 180 -26.29 -28.86 -23.86
C SER A 180 -26.42 -27.35 -24.09
N PHE A 181 -25.31 -26.67 -24.37
CA PHE A 181 -25.35 -25.28 -24.85
C PHE A 181 -26.19 -25.18 -26.14
N SER A 182 -26.99 -24.13 -26.24
CA SER A 182 -27.82 -23.80 -27.40
C SER A 182 -26.95 -23.29 -28.54
N GLU A 183 -27.36 -23.60 -29.78
CA GLU A 183 -26.78 -22.99 -30.99
C GLU A 183 -26.93 -21.46 -30.99
N PHE A 184 -27.90 -20.93 -30.24
CA PHE A 184 -28.08 -19.51 -30.00
C PHE A 184 -27.72 -19.20 -28.53
N ALA A 185 -26.42 -19.05 -28.26
CA ALA A 185 -25.85 -18.89 -26.91
C ALA A 185 -26.45 -17.75 -26.06
N PHE A 186 -27.15 -16.77 -26.66
CA PHE A 186 -27.90 -15.77 -25.90
C PHE A 186 -29.03 -16.39 -25.06
N HIS A 187 -29.62 -17.51 -25.48
CA HIS A 187 -30.55 -18.29 -24.64
C HIS A 187 -29.88 -18.73 -23.34
N ASP A 188 -28.72 -19.38 -23.47
CA ASP A 188 -27.97 -19.89 -22.33
C ASP A 188 -27.55 -18.74 -21.41
N TRP A 189 -27.14 -17.60 -21.98
CA TRP A 189 -26.77 -16.43 -21.21
C TRP A 189 -27.94 -15.90 -20.37
N CYS A 190 -29.15 -15.86 -20.92
CA CYS A 190 -30.36 -15.49 -20.19
C CYS A 190 -30.70 -16.53 -19.11
N ASP A 191 -30.60 -17.82 -19.43
CA ASP A 191 -30.91 -18.90 -18.48
C ASP A 191 -29.90 -18.96 -17.31
N PHE A 192 -28.61 -18.78 -17.56
CA PHE A 192 -27.61 -18.67 -16.50
C PHE A 192 -27.84 -17.46 -15.62
N ASN A 193 -28.28 -16.32 -16.16
CA ASN A 193 -28.67 -15.18 -15.31
C ASN A 193 -29.87 -15.53 -14.43
N ILE A 194 -30.88 -16.23 -14.97
CA ILE A 194 -32.04 -16.69 -14.19
C ILE A 194 -31.59 -17.64 -13.07
N ARG A 195 -30.75 -18.64 -13.36
CA ARG A 195 -30.22 -19.59 -12.38
C ARG A 195 -29.36 -18.89 -11.33
N ALA A 196 -28.46 -18.01 -11.73
CA ALA A 196 -27.60 -17.25 -10.83
C ALA A 196 -28.41 -16.41 -9.85
N CYS A 197 -29.43 -15.70 -10.33
CA CYS A 197 -30.30 -14.91 -9.47
C CYS A 197 -31.22 -15.77 -8.59
N GLN A 198 -31.56 -17.01 -9.00
CA GLN A 198 -32.26 -17.96 -8.12
C GLN A 198 -31.36 -18.53 -7.02
N MET A 199 -30.05 -18.64 -7.28
CA MET A 199 -29.05 -19.13 -6.31
C MET A 199 -28.54 -18.04 -5.37
N SER A 200 -28.83 -16.77 -5.62
CA SER A 200 -28.50 -15.70 -4.68
C SER A 200 -29.24 -15.88 -3.36
N ASP A 201 -28.69 -15.34 -2.28
CA ASP A 201 -29.33 -15.36 -0.95
C ASP A 201 -29.59 -13.90 -0.49
N PRO A 202 -30.85 -13.44 -0.41
CA PRO A 202 -32.07 -14.17 -0.79
C PRO A 202 -32.20 -14.35 -2.33
N PRO A 203 -33.03 -15.29 -2.81
CA PRO A 203 -33.30 -15.46 -4.24
C PRO A 203 -33.95 -14.23 -4.86
N ARG A 204 -33.52 -13.87 -6.07
CA ARG A 204 -33.97 -12.69 -6.80
C ARG A 204 -34.54 -13.08 -8.16
N PRO A 205 -35.84 -12.91 -8.42
CA PRO A 205 -36.39 -13.28 -9.71
C PRO A 205 -35.84 -12.39 -10.82
N PHE A 206 -35.07 -12.99 -11.74
CA PHE A 206 -34.61 -12.30 -12.95
C PHE A 206 -35.72 -12.10 -13.99
N ARG A 207 -36.89 -12.72 -13.85
CA ARG A 207 -37.97 -12.62 -14.85
C ARG A 207 -39.27 -12.11 -14.22
N VAL A 208 -39.44 -10.79 -14.18
CA VAL A 208 -40.56 -10.12 -13.47
C VAL A 208 -41.54 -9.38 -14.39
N ALA A 209 -41.09 -8.89 -15.55
CA ALA A 209 -41.84 -7.95 -16.38
C ALA A 209 -43.27 -8.40 -16.73
N HIS A 210 -43.41 -9.64 -17.21
CA HIS A 210 -44.71 -10.23 -17.59
C HIS A 210 -45.72 -10.37 -16.42
N ARG A 211 -45.27 -10.26 -15.17
CA ARG A 211 -46.12 -10.42 -13.96
C ARG A 211 -46.55 -9.09 -13.35
N MET A 212 -45.91 -7.97 -13.71
CA MET A 212 -46.09 -6.67 -13.05
C MET A 212 -47.55 -6.20 -13.07
N ALA A 213 -48.23 -6.26 -14.22
CA ALA A 213 -49.63 -5.83 -14.33
C ALA A 213 -50.58 -6.66 -13.46
N ARG A 214 -50.35 -7.97 -13.34
CA ARG A 214 -51.11 -8.83 -12.44
C ARG A 214 -50.85 -8.45 -10.98
N TRP A 215 -49.57 -8.30 -10.61
CA TRP A 215 -49.20 -7.95 -9.24
C TRP A 215 -49.71 -6.56 -8.82
N MET A 216 -49.70 -5.56 -9.70
CA MET A 216 -50.30 -4.26 -9.42
C MET A 216 -51.80 -4.40 -9.08
N ARG A 217 -52.56 -5.19 -9.85
CA ARG A 217 -53.98 -5.43 -9.54
C ARG A 217 -54.15 -6.16 -8.20
N GLU A 218 -53.32 -7.17 -7.93
CA GLU A 218 -53.36 -7.92 -6.66
C GLU A 218 -53.00 -7.06 -5.44
N VAL A 219 -52.11 -6.07 -5.61
CA VAL A 219 -51.76 -5.10 -4.56
C VAL A 219 -52.87 -4.07 -4.34
N GLY A 220 -53.76 -3.88 -5.31
CA GLY A 220 -54.94 -3.01 -5.21
C GLY A 220 -54.89 -1.74 -6.05
N PHE A 221 -53.94 -1.62 -6.98
CA PHE A 221 -53.94 -0.52 -7.96
C PHE A 221 -55.17 -0.63 -8.89
N VAL A 222 -55.73 0.52 -9.25
CA VAL A 222 -56.79 0.68 -10.25
C VAL A 222 -56.24 1.28 -11.55
N ASP A 223 -57.03 1.28 -12.62
CA ASP A 223 -56.64 1.77 -13.95
C ASP A 223 -55.33 1.18 -14.48
N VAL A 224 -55.07 -0.11 -14.18
CA VAL A 224 -53.83 -0.78 -14.55
C VAL A 224 -53.75 -0.99 -16.06
N GLN A 225 -52.82 -0.28 -16.71
CA GLN A 225 -52.54 -0.38 -18.15
C GLN A 225 -51.19 -1.06 -18.36
N GLN A 226 -51.11 -1.94 -19.35
CA GLN A 226 -49.89 -2.64 -19.75
C GLN A 226 -49.61 -2.34 -21.22
N ARG A 227 -48.41 -1.85 -21.51
CA ARG A 227 -47.90 -1.60 -22.86
C ARG A 227 -46.70 -2.50 -23.07
N ILE A 228 -46.67 -3.18 -24.22
CA ILE A 228 -45.59 -4.10 -24.58
C ILE A 228 -45.04 -3.66 -25.93
N SER A 229 -43.76 -3.33 -25.98
CA SER A 229 -43.05 -2.99 -27.20
C SER A 229 -42.02 -4.07 -27.51
N LYS A 230 -41.93 -4.49 -28.77
CA LYS A 230 -40.89 -5.40 -29.23
C LYS A 230 -39.61 -4.61 -29.48
N VAL A 231 -38.52 -5.01 -28.82
CA VAL A 231 -37.20 -4.41 -28.98
C VAL A 231 -36.31 -5.44 -29.69
N PRO A 232 -36.04 -5.27 -30.99
CA PRO A 232 -35.17 -6.17 -31.75
C PRO A 232 -33.79 -6.26 -31.10
N LEU A 233 -33.22 -7.46 -31.02
CA LEU A 233 -31.90 -7.66 -30.41
C LEU A 233 -30.77 -7.03 -31.26
N ASN A 234 -30.98 -6.96 -32.57
CA ASN A 234 -30.04 -6.40 -33.55
C ASN A 234 -30.82 -5.75 -34.73
N PRO A 235 -30.16 -5.06 -35.69
CA PRO A 235 -30.82 -4.29 -36.74
C PRO A 235 -31.31 -5.15 -37.92
N TRP A 236 -31.83 -6.35 -37.64
CA TRP A 236 -32.46 -7.23 -38.62
C TRP A 236 -33.78 -6.70 -39.24
N PRO A 237 -34.63 -5.91 -38.56
CA PRO A 237 -35.90 -5.48 -39.17
C PRO A 237 -35.69 -4.58 -40.38
N ASP A 238 -36.60 -4.68 -41.35
CA ASP A 238 -36.64 -3.78 -42.52
C ASP A 238 -37.23 -2.41 -42.18
N ASP A 239 -38.14 -2.35 -41.19
CA ASP A 239 -38.73 -1.09 -40.72
C ASP A 239 -37.63 -0.16 -40.19
N PRO A 240 -37.48 1.08 -40.73
CA PRO A 240 -36.38 1.97 -40.36
C PRO A 240 -36.33 2.33 -38.87
N HIS A 241 -37.49 2.42 -38.21
CA HIS A 241 -37.58 2.76 -36.80
C HIS A 241 -37.15 1.58 -35.92
N LEU A 242 -37.69 0.37 -36.17
CA LEU A 242 -37.29 -0.85 -35.48
C LEU A 242 -35.83 -1.22 -35.76
N LYS A 243 -35.34 -0.97 -36.98
CA LYS A 243 -33.93 -1.16 -37.33
C LYS A 243 -33.00 -0.26 -36.52
N ARG A 244 -33.39 1.01 -36.33
CA ARG A 244 -32.69 1.94 -35.47
C ARG A 244 -32.70 1.46 -34.02
N ILE A 245 -33.84 1.04 -33.49
CA ILE A 245 -33.95 0.44 -32.15
C ILE A 245 -33.01 -0.77 -32.03
N GLY A 246 -33.02 -1.67 -33.01
CA GLY A 246 -32.18 -2.85 -33.04
C GLY A 246 -30.68 -2.56 -33.00
N ALA A 247 -30.22 -1.51 -33.70
CA ALA A 247 -28.81 -1.09 -33.63
C ALA A 247 -28.40 -0.58 -32.24
N TRP A 248 -29.30 0.16 -31.57
CA TRP A 248 -29.07 0.61 -30.20
C TRP A 248 -29.12 -0.56 -29.21
N SER A 249 -30.07 -1.48 -29.38
CA SER A 249 -30.21 -2.68 -28.54
C SER A 249 -29.02 -3.62 -28.67
N GLU A 250 -28.50 -3.82 -29.88
CA GLU A 250 -27.28 -4.62 -30.12
C GLU A 250 -26.12 -4.08 -29.29
N THR A 251 -25.88 -2.78 -29.37
CA THR A 251 -24.80 -2.12 -28.61
C THR A 251 -25.05 -2.21 -27.11
N ASN A 252 -26.28 -1.94 -26.65
CA ASN A 252 -26.65 -2.04 -25.23
C ASN A 252 -26.39 -3.44 -24.67
N CYS A 253 -26.83 -4.49 -25.37
CA CYS A 253 -26.67 -5.87 -24.95
C CYS A 253 -25.20 -6.28 -24.92
N LEU A 254 -24.42 -5.94 -25.96
CA LEU A 254 -22.99 -6.26 -26.02
C LEU A 254 -22.19 -5.62 -24.88
N GLU A 255 -22.50 -4.37 -24.52
CA GLU A 255 -21.84 -3.68 -23.41
C GLU A 255 -22.30 -4.20 -22.03
N ALA A 256 -23.53 -4.72 -21.92
CA ALA A 256 -24.06 -5.33 -20.69
C ALA A 256 -23.41 -6.68 -20.36
N LEU A 257 -22.93 -7.45 -21.34
CA LEU A 257 -22.50 -8.84 -21.14
C LEU A 257 -21.57 -9.04 -19.94
N SER A 258 -20.48 -8.26 -19.86
CA SER A 258 -19.53 -8.40 -18.74
C SER A 258 -20.14 -8.00 -17.40
N GLY A 259 -20.98 -6.96 -17.37
CA GLY A 259 -21.59 -6.46 -16.12
C GLY A 259 -22.60 -7.43 -15.54
N TYR A 260 -23.37 -8.09 -16.40
CA TYR A 260 -24.38 -9.07 -16.00
C TYR A 260 -23.83 -10.51 -15.85
N SER A 261 -22.61 -10.80 -16.31
CA SER A 261 -22.04 -12.15 -16.20
C SER A 261 -21.02 -12.32 -15.09
N TYR A 262 -20.11 -11.37 -14.86
CA TYR A 262 -18.96 -11.64 -13.99
C TYR A 262 -19.34 -12.06 -12.57
N LYS A 263 -20.11 -11.24 -11.86
CA LYS A 263 -20.51 -11.56 -10.48
C LYS A 263 -21.59 -12.64 -10.44
N PRO A 264 -22.67 -12.59 -11.26
CA PRO A 264 -23.68 -13.64 -11.25
C PRO A 264 -23.16 -15.03 -11.62
N PHE A 265 -22.31 -15.17 -12.65
CA PHE A 265 -21.87 -16.51 -13.07
C PHE A 265 -20.76 -17.06 -12.16
N THR A 266 -20.02 -16.20 -11.46
CA THR A 266 -19.14 -16.67 -10.37
C THR A 266 -19.94 -17.31 -9.22
N LEU A 267 -21.19 -16.90 -8.97
CA LEU A 267 -22.08 -17.63 -8.04
C LEU A 267 -22.42 -19.04 -8.53
N LEU A 268 -22.42 -19.25 -9.85
CA LEU A 268 -22.57 -20.58 -10.47
C LEU A 268 -21.26 -21.39 -10.49
N GLY A 269 -20.18 -20.86 -9.91
CA GLY A 269 -18.88 -21.52 -9.84
C GLY A 269 -17.96 -21.25 -11.03
N TRP A 270 -18.34 -20.38 -11.96
CA TRP A 270 -17.54 -20.10 -13.16
C TRP A 270 -16.41 -19.12 -12.86
N SER A 271 -15.24 -19.40 -13.42
CA SER A 271 -14.11 -18.48 -13.42
C SER A 271 -14.25 -17.41 -14.49
N LYS A 272 -13.62 -16.24 -14.28
CA LYS A 272 -13.65 -15.14 -15.27
C LYS A 272 -13.19 -15.57 -16.68
N PRO A 273 -12.12 -16.37 -16.86
CA PRO A 273 -11.73 -16.86 -18.18
C PRO A 273 -12.81 -17.71 -18.86
N GLU A 274 -13.46 -18.62 -18.13
CA GLU A 274 -14.57 -19.44 -18.67
C GLU A 274 -15.75 -18.57 -19.11
N ILE A 275 -16.08 -17.55 -18.30
CA ILE A 275 -17.11 -16.57 -18.65
C ILE A 275 -16.74 -15.84 -19.94
N GLU A 276 -15.50 -15.34 -20.08
CA GLU A 276 -15.09 -14.63 -21.30
C GLU A 276 -15.13 -15.51 -22.55
N VAL A 277 -14.72 -16.77 -22.43
CA VAL A 277 -14.80 -17.75 -23.53
C VAL A 277 -16.26 -17.95 -23.94
N PHE A 278 -17.16 -18.19 -23.00
CA PHE A 278 -18.60 -18.32 -23.29
C PHE A 278 -19.19 -17.05 -23.91
N LEU A 279 -18.81 -15.87 -23.40
CA LEU A 279 -19.29 -14.60 -23.94
C LEU A 279 -18.86 -14.36 -25.39
N VAL A 280 -17.83 -15.05 -25.93
CA VAL A 280 -17.51 -14.97 -27.36
C VAL A 280 -18.68 -15.45 -28.21
N ASP A 281 -19.29 -16.59 -27.84
CA ASP A 281 -20.40 -17.16 -28.61
C ASP A 281 -21.70 -16.40 -28.38
N VAL A 282 -21.90 -15.86 -27.18
CA VAL A 282 -23.02 -14.93 -26.90
C VAL A 282 -22.94 -13.69 -27.79
N ARG A 283 -21.76 -13.08 -27.95
CA ARG A 283 -21.57 -11.91 -28.85
C ARG A 283 -21.90 -12.27 -30.29
N LYS A 284 -21.44 -13.43 -30.78
CA LYS A 284 -21.78 -13.91 -32.14
C LYS A 284 -23.29 -14.08 -32.31
N SER A 285 -23.98 -14.62 -31.31
CA SER A 285 -25.42 -14.83 -31.37
C SER A 285 -26.20 -13.50 -31.43
N ILE A 286 -25.83 -12.51 -30.59
CA ILE A 286 -26.45 -11.17 -30.61
C ILE A 286 -26.29 -10.51 -31.98
N GLN A 287 -25.09 -10.61 -32.57
CA GLN A 287 -24.74 -9.96 -33.85
C GLN A 287 -25.26 -10.71 -35.09
N ASN A 288 -25.84 -11.90 -34.91
CA ASN A 288 -26.35 -12.70 -36.02
C ASN A 288 -27.68 -12.13 -36.55
N ARG A 289 -27.62 -11.42 -37.68
CA ARG A 289 -28.78 -10.80 -38.33
C ARG A 289 -29.70 -11.79 -39.04
N ASN A 290 -29.27 -13.04 -39.22
CA ASN A 290 -30.13 -14.09 -39.76
C ASN A 290 -31.11 -14.64 -38.71
N VAL A 291 -30.93 -14.27 -37.44
CA VAL A 291 -31.83 -14.63 -36.35
C VAL A 291 -32.63 -13.40 -35.94
N HIS A 292 -33.94 -13.44 -36.19
CA HIS A 292 -34.85 -12.32 -35.96
C HIS A 292 -35.37 -12.28 -34.52
N ALA A 293 -34.43 -12.31 -33.56
CA ALA A 293 -34.74 -12.29 -32.14
C ALA A 293 -35.10 -10.88 -31.64
N TYR A 294 -36.00 -10.81 -30.66
CA TYR A 294 -36.37 -9.60 -29.94
C TYR A 294 -36.65 -9.87 -28.46
N LEU A 295 -36.59 -8.83 -27.64
CA LEU A 295 -37.02 -8.82 -26.24
C LEU A 295 -38.31 -8.01 -26.11
N ASN A 296 -39.20 -8.41 -25.20
CA ASN A 296 -40.38 -7.61 -24.88
C ASN A 296 -40.04 -6.59 -23.78
N TYR A 297 -40.27 -5.32 -24.08
CA TYR A 297 -40.20 -4.22 -23.11
C TYR A 297 -41.59 -3.89 -22.61
N TYR A 298 -41.76 -3.86 -21.29
CA TYR A 298 -43.02 -3.63 -20.62
C TYR A 298 -43.01 -2.25 -19.96
N VAL A 299 -44.08 -1.48 -20.19
CA VAL A 299 -44.44 -0.32 -19.40
C VAL A 299 -45.80 -0.56 -18.76
N VAL A 300 -45.85 -0.57 -17.44
CA VAL A 300 -47.07 -0.85 -16.68
C VAL A 300 -47.37 0.32 -15.75
N THR A 301 -48.54 0.92 -15.90
CA THR A 301 -49.01 2.04 -15.07
C THR A 301 -50.17 1.58 -14.21
N GLY A 302 -50.21 1.97 -12.93
CA GLY A 302 -51.34 1.76 -12.04
C GLY A 302 -51.59 2.99 -11.17
N ARG A 303 -52.85 3.30 -10.88
CA ARG A 303 -53.24 4.42 -10.01
C ARG A 303 -53.65 3.91 -8.64
N LYS A 304 -53.28 4.61 -7.58
CA LYS A 304 -53.85 4.32 -6.25
C LYS A 304 -55.32 4.74 -6.21
N PRO A 305 -56.23 3.90 -5.68
CA PRO A 305 -57.64 4.25 -5.54
C PRO A 305 -57.82 5.54 -4.73
N ARG A 306 -58.82 6.34 -5.09
CA ARG A 306 -59.25 7.47 -4.26
C ARG A 306 -59.98 6.97 -3.01
N PRO A 307 -60.09 7.77 -1.93
CA PRO A 307 -60.88 7.40 -0.78
C PRO A 307 -62.32 7.04 -1.19
N GLY A 308 -62.79 5.85 -0.82
CA GLY A 308 -64.11 5.32 -1.18
C GLY A 308 -64.21 4.62 -2.55
N GLU A 309 -63.15 4.66 -3.36
CA GLU A 309 -63.04 3.91 -4.62
C GLU A 309 -62.52 2.50 -4.31
N GLN A 310 -63.36 1.47 -4.50
CA GLN A 310 -62.91 0.09 -4.36
C GLN A 310 -62.28 -0.39 -5.67
N ALA A 311 -61.16 -1.12 -5.57
CA ALA A 311 -60.63 -1.86 -6.70
C ALA A 311 -61.69 -2.85 -7.19
N GLN A 312 -62.09 -2.77 -8.46
CA GLN A 312 -63.02 -3.73 -9.04
C GLN A 312 -62.37 -5.12 -8.99
N THR A 313 -62.77 -5.95 -8.02
CA THR A 313 -62.41 -7.36 -8.00
C THR A 313 -63.09 -8.02 -9.21
N PRO A 314 -62.36 -8.64 -10.14
CA PRO A 314 -62.99 -9.31 -11.26
C PRO A 314 -63.85 -10.46 -10.71
N ARG A 315 -65.18 -10.31 -10.76
CA ARG A 315 -66.12 -11.42 -10.58
C ARG A 315 -65.86 -12.41 -11.71
N LEU A 316 -65.17 -13.50 -11.42
CA LEU A 316 -65.11 -14.68 -12.28
C LEU A 316 -66.54 -15.19 -12.49
N ARG A 317 -67.19 -14.76 -13.58
CA ARG A 317 -68.40 -15.39 -14.09
C ARG A 317 -67.98 -16.70 -14.75
N LEU A 318 -68.18 -17.80 -14.04
CA LEU A 318 -68.23 -19.14 -14.61
C LEU A 318 -69.42 -19.23 -15.57
N HIS A 319 -69.17 -19.02 -16.86
CA HIS A 319 -70.02 -19.55 -17.92
C HIS A 319 -69.24 -20.63 -18.68
N ALA A 320 -69.56 -21.88 -18.37
CA ALA A 320 -69.49 -22.96 -19.35
C ALA A 320 -70.84 -22.98 -20.09
N PRO A 321 -70.91 -23.39 -21.38
CA PRO A 321 -70.93 -24.83 -21.63
C PRO A 321 -70.18 -25.32 -22.90
N ASN A 322 -69.78 -26.60 -22.81
CA ASN A 322 -69.65 -27.65 -23.85
C ASN A 322 -68.35 -27.82 -24.69
N CYS A 323 -67.48 -28.71 -24.16
CA CYS A 323 -66.98 -29.98 -24.75
C CYS A 323 -66.11 -30.00 -26.04
N PRO A 324 -65.29 -31.04 -26.28
CA PRO A 324 -64.27 -31.68 -25.42
C PRO A 324 -62.93 -31.91 -26.17
N MET A 325 -61.82 -32.16 -25.45
CA MET A 325 -60.87 -33.29 -25.67
C MET A 325 -59.46 -33.05 -25.07
N SER A 326 -59.08 -34.04 -24.25
CA SER A 326 -57.76 -34.48 -23.77
C SER A 326 -56.83 -33.53 -22.99
N LEU A 327 -56.98 -33.57 -21.67
CA LEU A 327 -55.84 -33.57 -20.74
C LEU A 327 -54.95 -34.78 -21.08
N GLY A 328 -53.81 -34.53 -21.72
CA GLY A 328 -52.85 -35.58 -22.06
C GLY A 328 -51.58 -34.98 -22.64
N ARG A 329 -50.76 -34.31 -21.81
CA ARG A 329 -49.37 -33.94 -22.15
C ARG A 329 -48.52 -33.46 -20.96
N HIS A 330 -48.80 -33.93 -19.75
CA HIS A 330 -47.93 -33.69 -18.58
C HIS A 330 -47.38 -34.98 -17.92
N ALA A 331 -47.70 -36.16 -18.47
CA ALA A 331 -47.34 -37.46 -17.90
C ALA A 331 -46.43 -38.34 -18.79
N TYR A 332 -45.72 -37.78 -19.79
CA TYR A 332 -44.87 -38.57 -20.70
C TYR A 332 -43.43 -38.05 -20.89
N ARG A 333 -42.85 -37.43 -19.86
CA ARG A 333 -41.40 -37.10 -19.83
C ARG A 333 -40.62 -37.76 -18.69
N HIS A 334 -41.24 -38.67 -17.92
CA HIS A 334 -40.58 -39.39 -16.84
C HIS A 334 -40.40 -40.90 -17.06
N ALA A 335 -40.51 -41.39 -18.30
CA ALA A 335 -40.21 -42.78 -18.60
C ALA A 335 -39.55 -42.90 -19.97
N ILE A 336 -38.22 -42.93 -19.99
CA ILE A 336 -37.33 -43.73 -20.84
C ILE A 336 -35.91 -43.50 -20.28
N GLN A 337 -35.32 -44.53 -19.67
CA GLN A 337 -33.87 -44.60 -19.48
C GLN A 337 -33.21 -44.92 -20.83
N PRO A 338 -32.10 -44.28 -21.23
CA PRO A 338 -31.16 -44.86 -22.17
C PRO A 338 -30.10 -45.71 -21.42
N PRO A 339 -29.56 -46.76 -22.06
CA PRO A 339 -28.71 -47.75 -21.43
C PRO A 339 -27.27 -47.27 -21.25
N SER A 340 -26.60 -47.85 -20.26
CA SER A 340 -25.16 -47.77 -20.04
C SER A 340 -24.37 -48.29 -21.25
N ARG A 341 -23.72 -47.40 -22.01
CA ARG A 341 -22.49 -47.73 -22.76
C ARG A 341 -21.53 -46.55 -22.78
N THR A 342 -20.36 -46.78 -22.22
CA THR A 342 -19.13 -46.03 -22.40
C THR A 342 -18.71 -46.06 -23.88
N LEU A 343 -18.61 -44.89 -24.51
CA LEU A 343 -17.81 -44.71 -25.71
C LEU A 343 -16.93 -43.49 -25.47
N VAL A 344 -15.64 -43.78 -25.25
CA VAL A 344 -14.59 -42.79 -25.10
C VAL A 344 -14.17 -42.40 -26.51
N ASP A 345 -14.52 -41.19 -26.95
CA ASP A 345 -14.00 -40.62 -28.18
C ASP A 345 -12.62 -40.00 -27.89
N HIS A 346 -11.56 -40.72 -28.22
CA HIS A 346 -10.22 -40.15 -28.28
C HIS A 346 -10.04 -39.40 -29.60
N VAL A 347 -9.72 -38.10 -29.52
CA VAL A 347 -9.28 -37.32 -30.67
C VAL A 347 -7.78 -37.57 -30.87
N TRP A 348 -7.42 -38.24 -31.97
CA TRP A 348 -6.02 -38.41 -32.36
C TRP A 348 -5.52 -37.12 -33.04
N ILE A 349 -4.57 -36.44 -32.41
CA ILE A 349 -3.86 -35.29 -32.99
C ILE A 349 -2.56 -35.82 -33.57
N SER A 350 -2.32 -35.61 -34.87
CA SER A 350 -1.10 -36.12 -35.50
C SER A 350 0.14 -35.37 -35.00
N GLU A 351 1.22 -36.13 -34.83
CA GLU A 351 2.58 -35.62 -34.53
C GLU A 351 2.99 -34.53 -35.54
N ASP A 352 2.56 -34.63 -36.80
CA ASP A 352 2.80 -33.60 -37.82
C ASP A 352 2.09 -32.26 -37.52
N PHE A 353 0.88 -32.31 -36.97
CA PHE A 353 0.14 -31.11 -36.59
C PHE A 353 0.77 -30.43 -35.36
N LEU A 354 1.18 -31.23 -34.38
CA LEU A 354 1.92 -30.77 -33.19
C LEU A 354 3.28 -30.18 -33.58
N ALA A 355 4.05 -30.86 -34.43
CA ALA A 355 5.34 -30.39 -34.90
C ALA A 355 5.24 -29.16 -35.81
N SER A 356 4.20 -29.06 -36.64
CA SER A 356 3.88 -27.87 -37.46
C SER A 356 3.58 -26.66 -36.60
N THR A 357 2.76 -26.85 -35.56
CA THR A 357 2.35 -25.78 -34.64
C THR A 357 3.53 -25.32 -33.80
N PHE A 358 4.36 -26.25 -33.32
CA PHE A 358 5.59 -25.95 -32.58
C PHE A 358 6.63 -25.24 -33.44
N ARG A 359 6.81 -25.64 -34.71
CA ARG A 359 7.73 -24.96 -35.66
C ARG A 359 7.28 -23.54 -36.00
N ARG A 360 5.97 -23.28 -36.12
CA ARG A 360 5.41 -21.93 -36.31
C ARG A 360 5.62 -21.03 -35.08
N PHE A 361 5.63 -21.64 -33.90
CA PHE A 361 5.88 -20.93 -32.65
C PHE A 361 7.38 -20.63 -32.42
N ALA A 362 8.27 -21.57 -32.76
CA ALA A 362 9.70 -21.46 -32.50
C ALA A 362 10.48 -20.62 -33.52
N ASN A 363 10.07 -20.60 -34.80
CA ASN A 363 10.78 -19.83 -35.84
C ASN A 363 10.21 -18.41 -35.98
N GLY A 364 10.66 -17.52 -35.09
CA GLY A 364 10.31 -16.10 -35.06
C GLY A 364 10.88 -15.25 -36.21
N GLN A 365 10.50 -15.54 -37.45
CA GLN A 365 10.75 -14.66 -38.59
C GLN A 365 9.58 -14.64 -39.57
N GLN A 366 8.47 -14.03 -39.15
CA GLN A 366 7.52 -13.39 -40.06
C GLN A 366 6.95 -12.16 -39.38
N ARG A 367 7.52 -11.00 -39.73
CA ARG A 367 6.96 -9.67 -39.45
C ARG A 367 5.53 -9.63 -40.00
N ARG A 368 4.53 -9.58 -39.12
CA ARG A 368 3.19 -9.13 -39.51
C ARG A 368 3.23 -7.61 -39.73
N TYR A 369 3.49 -7.19 -40.96
CA TYR A 369 2.85 -5.99 -41.48
C TYR A 369 1.47 -6.36 -42.02
N GLU A 370 0.52 -5.44 -41.85
CA GLU A 370 -0.88 -5.48 -42.31
C GLU A 370 -1.96 -6.04 -41.38
N SER A 371 -2.02 -5.54 -40.14
CA SER A 371 -3.33 -5.27 -39.51
C SER A 371 -3.52 -3.77 -39.30
N ARG A 372 -4.42 -3.15 -40.06
CA ARG A 372 -4.88 -1.77 -39.85
C ARG A 372 -5.87 -1.65 -38.67
N VAL A 373 -5.69 -2.46 -37.63
CA VAL A 373 -6.47 -2.36 -36.39
C VAL A 373 -5.54 -1.76 -35.33
N PRO A 374 -5.76 -0.50 -34.92
CA PRO A 374 -4.95 0.11 -33.89
C PRO A 374 -5.16 -0.62 -32.56
N GLY A 375 -4.08 -0.92 -31.85
CA GLY A 375 -4.13 -1.51 -30.52
C GLY A 375 -4.94 -0.63 -29.53
N PRO A 376 -5.36 -1.16 -28.37
CA PRO A 376 -6.35 -0.52 -27.50
C PRO A 376 -6.05 0.94 -27.12
N LEU A 377 -4.77 1.27 -26.97
CA LEU A 377 -4.30 2.62 -26.65
C LEU A 377 -4.34 3.57 -27.86
N GLU A 378 -4.00 3.07 -29.05
CA GLU A 378 -4.08 3.83 -30.31
C GLU A 378 -5.54 4.00 -30.77
N ALA A 379 -6.39 3.01 -30.50
CA ALA A 379 -7.86 3.10 -30.68
C ALA A 379 -8.46 4.15 -29.72
N ARG A 380 -8.04 4.18 -28.45
CA ARG A 380 -8.41 5.25 -27.50
C ARG A 380 -7.92 6.63 -27.95
N ARG A 381 -6.69 6.73 -28.45
CA ARG A 381 -6.14 8.01 -28.96
C ARG A 381 -6.92 8.52 -30.17
N ARG A 382 -7.33 7.62 -31.07
CA ARG A 382 -8.16 7.94 -32.25
C ARG A 382 -9.61 8.24 -31.89
N LEU A 383 -10.18 7.58 -30.89
CA LEU A 383 -11.51 7.85 -30.36
C LEU A 383 -11.56 9.22 -29.65
N ALA A 384 -10.53 9.55 -28.86
CA ALA A 384 -10.36 10.87 -28.24
C ALA A 384 -10.20 11.97 -29.31
N LYS A 385 -9.42 11.71 -30.36
CA LYS A 385 -9.31 12.62 -31.52
C LYS A 385 -10.65 12.83 -32.21
N ARG A 386 -11.45 11.76 -32.40
CA ARG A 386 -12.79 11.83 -33.00
C ARG A 386 -13.81 12.58 -32.13
N ARG A 387 -13.81 12.38 -30.80
CA ARG A 387 -14.63 13.16 -29.84
C ARG A 387 -14.32 14.66 -29.90
N ASN A 388 -13.03 15.02 -29.98
CA ASN A 388 -12.63 16.43 -30.04
C ASN A 388 -12.95 17.10 -31.38
N THR A 389 -12.90 16.39 -32.51
CA THR A 389 -13.33 16.93 -33.81
C THR A 389 -14.85 16.99 -33.97
N ALA A 390 -15.63 16.17 -33.27
CA ALA A 390 -17.10 16.19 -33.34
C ALA A 390 -17.72 17.37 -32.59
N LEU A 391 -17.01 17.93 -31.61
CA LEU A 391 -17.42 19.14 -30.85
C LEU A 391 -16.94 20.46 -31.49
N ALA A 392 -16.14 20.40 -32.56
CA ALA A 392 -15.60 21.58 -33.24
C ALA A 392 -16.46 22.07 -34.42
N GLY A 393 -17.72 21.64 -34.51
CA GLY A 393 -18.63 21.93 -35.64
C GLY A 393 -19.33 23.29 -35.61
N VAL A 394 -19.04 24.16 -34.64
CA VAL A 394 -19.64 25.51 -34.52
C VAL A 394 -18.53 26.56 -34.35
N ALA A 395 -17.67 26.71 -35.36
CA ALA A 395 -16.91 27.94 -35.62
C ALA A 395 -16.23 27.80 -37.00
N GLY A 396 -16.53 28.72 -37.93
CA GLY A 396 -15.98 28.72 -39.28
C GLY A 396 -14.48 29.10 -39.35
N PRO A 397 -13.82 28.87 -40.51
CA PRO A 397 -12.39 29.08 -40.65
C PRO A 397 -12.08 30.54 -41.02
N GLY A 398 -11.41 31.25 -40.12
CA GLY A 398 -10.72 32.52 -40.40
C GLY A 398 -9.24 32.39 -40.08
N PRO A 399 -8.33 33.07 -40.79
CA PRO A 399 -6.89 32.92 -40.59
C PRO A 399 -6.50 33.53 -39.25
N LEU A 400 -5.85 32.75 -38.38
CA LEU A 400 -5.27 33.27 -37.15
C LEU A 400 -3.98 34.00 -37.48
N ASP A 401 -3.99 35.30 -37.21
CA ASP A 401 -2.88 36.23 -37.35
C ASP A 401 -1.66 35.80 -36.53
N ASP A 402 -0.50 36.00 -37.14
CA ASP A 402 0.82 35.79 -36.59
C ASP A 402 1.11 36.82 -35.49
N ILE A 403 1.40 36.35 -34.27
CA ILE A 403 1.80 37.15 -33.10
C ILE A 403 2.99 38.08 -33.41
N ALA A 404 3.76 37.82 -34.46
CA ALA A 404 4.81 38.72 -34.95
C ALA A 404 4.31 40.11 -35.38
N CYS A 405 3.01 40.33 -35.59
CA CYS A 405 2.46 41.63 -36.01
C CYS A 405 2.41 42.69 -34.89
N LEU A 406 2.58 42.30 -33.63
CA LEU A 406 2.60 43.24 -32.48
C LEU A 406 3.90 44.04 -32.36
N SER A 407 4.97 43.67 -33.09
CA SER A 407 6.31 44.23 -32.90
C SER A 407 6.86 44.96 -34.13
N GLY A 408 5.99 45.51 -34.98
CA GLY A 408 6.38 46.27 -36.16
C GLY A 408 7.23 45.47 -37.16
N ARG A 409 7.67 46.11 -38.24
CA ARG A 409 8.19 45.45 -39.45
C ARG A 409 9.41 44.53 -39.28
N ASN A 410 10.02 44.41 -38.10
CA ASN A 410 11.22 43.59 -37.84
C ASN A 410 11.08 42.61 -36.65
N GLY A 411 9.86 42.29 -36.20
CA GLY A 411 9.63 41.47 -35.00
C GLY A 411 10.17 40.03 -35.02
N ARG A 412 10.51 39.47 -36.18
CA ARG A 412 11.05 38.10 -36.31
C ARG A 412 12.56 37.98 -36.08
N ASP A 413 13.30 39.09 -36.10
CA ASP A 413 14.76 39.08 -35.99
C ASP A 413 15.27 39.26 -34.55
N HIS A 414 14.39 39.56 -33.59
CA HIS A 414 14.76 39.84 -32.20
C HIS A 414 14.64 38.66 -31.22
N MET A 415 14.26 37.46 -31.69
CA MET A 415 14.08 36.27 -30.85
C MET A 415 14.87 35.05 -31.31
N LYS A 416 16.17 35.24 -31.57
CA LYS A 416 17.14 34.14 -31.69
C LYS A 416 18.42 34.48 -30.94
N TRP A 417 18.64 33.83 -29.80
CA TRP A 417 19.95 33.70 -29.19
C TRP A 417 20.36 32.23 -29.15
N THR A 418 21.04 31.82 -30.22
CA THR A 418 21.99 30.70 -30.21
C THR A 418 23.16 31.14 -31.07
N THR A 419 24.36 31.11 -30.51
CA THR A 419 25.61 31.28 -31.26
C THR A 419 26.39 29.99 -31.20
N ASP A 420 26.57 29.37 -32.36
CA ASP A 420 27.80 28.66 -32.68
C ASP A 420 28.12 28.90 -34.15
N ARG A 421 29.40 29.16 -34.46
CA ARG A 421 30.01 28.98 -35.78
C ARG A 421 31.53 29.16 -35.70
N SER A 422 32.22 28.15 -36.23
CA SER A 422 33.66 27.96 -36.26
C SER A 422 34.35 28.57 -37.50
N HIS A 423 35.46 29.29 -37.24
CA HIS A 423 36.78 29.41 -37.94
C HIS A 423 36.89 29.69 -39.47
N PRO A 424 37.92 30.44 -39.96
CA PRO A 424 39.33 29.96 -39.98
C PRO A 424 40.54 30.97 -39.96
N ARG A 425 41.70 30.40 -39.54
CA ARG A 425 43.14 30.60 -39.92
C ARG A 425 44.06 31.71 -39.32
N GLN A 426 44.94 31.23 -38.42
CA GLN A 426 46.43 31.28 -38.35
C GLN A 426 47.25 32.47 -38.90
N PHE A 427 48.07 33.08 -38.03
CA PHE A 427 49.55 33.11 -38.15
C PHE A 427 50.21 33.24 -36.76
N ASP A 428 51.39 32.63 -36.65
CA ASP A 428 52.27 32.41 -35.49
C ASP A 428 52.53 33.63 -34.58
N PHE A 429 52.80 33.40 -33.30
CA PHE A 429 54.08 33.82 -32.70
C PHE A 429 54.47 32.96 -31.48
N SER A 430 55.74 32.61 -31.48
CA SER A 430 56.49 31.82 -30.54
C SER A 430 56.65 32.44 -29.15
N SER A 431 56.81 31.54 -28.18
CA SER A 431 57.35 31.73 -26.84
C SER A 431 58.46 32.78 -26.69
N ASN A 432 58.21 33.76 -25.82
CA ASN A 432 59.20 34.30 -24.90
C ASN A 432 58.46 35.06 -23.79
N ASN A 433 58.44 34.50 -22.58
CA ASN A 433 57.98 35.19 -21.38
C ASN A 433 58.99 34.91 -20.27
N PRO A 434 59.76 35.92 -19.81
CA PRO A 434 60.45 35.85 -18.54
C PRO A 434 59.63 36.63 -17.50
N PHE A 435 59.16 35.94 -16.47
CA PHE A 435 59.58 36.13 -15.07
C PHE A 435 58.63 35.39 -14.14
N ALA A 436 59.23 34.54 -13.33
CA ALA A 436 58.61 33.58 -12.44
C ALA A 436 58.33 34.17 -11.06
N SER A 437 57.28 33.66 -10.41
CA SER A 437 57.09 33.70 -8.97
C SER A 437 57.08 32.25 -8.49
N TYR A 438 58.07 31.88 -7.68
CA TYR A 438 58.23 30.55 -7.11
C TYR A 438 57.79 30.58 -5.65
N ASN A 439 56.99 29.58 -5.26
CA ASN A 439 57.23 28.79 -4.05
C ASN A 439 56.29 27.59 -4.03
N GLN A 440 56.87 26.38 -4.04
CA GLN A 440 56.53 25.31 -3.10
C GLN A 440 57.60 24.20 -3.14
N ASP A 441 58.16 23.95 -1.96
CA ASP A 441 58.70 22.74 -1.31
C ASP A 441 59.30 21.55 -2.11
N VAL A 442 60.43 21.02 -1.59
CA VAL A 442 60.57 19.66 -1.00
C VAL A 442 62.03 19.13 -1.02
N HIS A 443 62.54 18.78 0.17
CA HIS A 443 63.52 17.76 0.66
C HIS A 443 64.91 17.44 0.01
N HIS A 444 65.89 17.25 0.94
CA HIS A 444 67.23 16.59 0.88
C HIS A 444 67.25 15.15 0.28
N PRO A 445 68.39 14.43 0.01
CA PRO A 445 69.77 14.54 0.58
C PRO A 445 71.00 14.18 -0.33
N HIS A 446 72.20 14.29 0.28
CA HIS A 446 73.50 13.65 -0.01
C HIS A 446 74.46 14.18 -1.11
N GLY A 447 75.65 14.60 -0.64
CA GLY A 447 76.91 14.04 -1.17
C GLY A 447 78.01 15.02 -1.62
N PHE A 448 79.07 15.08 -0.81
CA PHE A 448 80.49 15.39 -1.13
C PHE A 448 81.02 16.84 -1.23
N ASP A 449 81.64 17.23 -0.10
CA ASP A 449 82.96 17.81 0.16
C ASP A 449 83.48 19.13 -0.44
N PRO A 450 84.27 19.90 0.35
CA PRO A 450 84.45 21.35 0.20
C PRO A 450 85.87 21.76 -0.23
N PRO A 451 86.04 23.02 -0.67
CA PRO A 451 87.31 23.74 -0.40
C PRO A 451 87.09 25.25 -0.12
N PRO A 452 88.13 26.01 0.25
CA PRO A 452 88.97 25.87 1.45
C PRO A 452 88.93 27.15 2.32
N SER A 453 89.58 27.05 3.48
CA SER A 453 89.82 28.02 4.57
C SER A 453 90.31 29.43 4.14
N TRP A 454 90.21 30.46 5.00
CA TRP A 454 91.26 31.05 5.87
C TRP A 454 90.71 32.35 6.52
N PRO A 455 91.30 32.94 7.60
CA PRO A 455 91.88 32.39 8.82
C PRO A 455 91.21 32.89 10.12
N VAL A 456 91.39 32.13 11.20
CA VAL A 456 91.06 32.46 12.59
C VAL A 456 92.08 33.46 13.16
N GLY A 457 91.59 34.51 13.84
CA GLY A 457 92.35 35.29 14.82
C GLY A 457 92.01 34.84 16.26
N PRO A 458 92.94 34.89 17.22
CA PRO A 458 92.80 34.14 18.47
C PRO A 458 92.17 34.94 19.61
N GLY A 459 91.30 34.27 20.37
CA GLY A 459 91.08 34.52 21.80
C GLY A 459 89.96 35.51 22.17
N ALA A 460 88.81 34.97 22.56
CA ALA A 460 87.90 35.58 23.53
C ALA A 460 87.14 34.46 24.27
N PRO A 461 86.87 34.61 25.58
CA PRO A 461 86.54 33.52 26.50
C PRO A 461 85.17 32.92 26.21
N ASP A 462 84.89 31.73 26.76
CA ASP A 462 83.59 31.05 26.76
C ASP A 462 82.43 32.05 26.96
N ILE A 463 81.83 32.48 25.85
CA ILE A 463 80.56 33.19 25.89
C ILE A 463 79.55 32.08 26.12
N LEU A 464 79.16 31.89 27.39
CA LEU A 464 77.92 31.19 27.74
C LEU A 464 76.87 31.63 26.72
N SER A 465 76.20 30.65 26.10
CA SER A 465 75.09 30.99 25.21
C SER A 465 74.16 31.94 25.95
N THR A 466 73.62 32.96 25.28
CA THR A 466 72.81 34.01 25.91
C THR A 466 71.71 33.44 26.82
N GLY A 467 71.20 32.25 26.51
CA GLY A 467 70.29 31.45 27.34
C GLY A 467 70.87 30.93 28.67
N GLU A 468 72.12 30.48 28.73
CA GLU A 468 72.75 30.01 29.98
C GLU A 468 73.05 31.15 30.95
N ALA A 469 73.46 32.32 30.44
CA ALA A 469 73.67 33.54 31.23
C ALA A 469 72.34 34.12 31.76
N LEU A 470 71.25 33.94 30.99
CA LEU A 470 69.90 34.27 31.39
C LEU A 470 69.42 33.35 32.53
N VAL A 471 69.54 32.03 32.38
CA VAL A 471 69.16 31.02 33.40
C VAL A 471 69.84 31.29 34.75
N ALA A 472 71.15 31.57 34.75
CA ALA A 472 71.92 31.80 35.98
C ALA A 472 71.48 33.05 36.77
N ARG A 473 70.83 34.02 36.12
CA ARG A 473 70.46 35.31 36.74
C ARG A 473 68.95 35.43 37.04
N ILE A 474 68.10 34.66 36.35
CA ILE A 474 66.65 34.62 36.62
C ILE A 474 66.35 34.12 38.05
N ASP A 475 67.18 33.22 38.60
CA ASP A 475 66.99 32.67 39.95
C ASP A 475 67.05 33.74 41.06
N ALA A 476 67.63 34.92 40.77
CA ALA A 476 67.66 36.05 41.70
C ALA A 476 66.45 37.00 41.59
N CYS A 477 65.68 36.95 40.49
CA CYS A 477 64.53 37.84 40.28
C CYS A 477 63.38 37.50 41.23
N ARG A 478 62.70 38.52 41.78
CA ARG A 478 61.45 38.30 42.52
C ARG A 478 60.30 39.14 41.99
N THR A 479 60.61 40.18 41.22
CA THR A 479 59.64 41.11 40.64
C THR A 479 59.80 41.20 39.12
N VAL A 480 58.75 41.59 38.42
CA VAL A 480 58.77 41.89 36.98
C VAL A 480 59.78 43.01 36.65
N ALA A 481 60.01 43.94 37.59
CA ALA A 481 61.03 44.98 37.45
C ALA A 481 62.45 44.40 37.38
N ASP A 482 62.76 43.36 38.17
CA ASP A 482 64.05 42.68 38.12
C ASP A 482 64.25 42.00 36.75
N VAL A 483 63.18 41.38 36.23
CA VAL A 483 63.19 40.73 34.92
C VAL A 483 63.46 41.73 33.80
N ARG A 484 62.76 42.88 33.78
CA ARG A 484 63.03 43.95 32.79
C ARG A 484 64.49 44.42 32.83
N ASN A 485 65.05 44.57 34.03
CA ASN A 485 66.43 44.98 34.21
C ASN A 485 67.42 43.95 33.64
N ILE A 486 67.16 42.65 33.82
CA ILE A 486 68.01 41.59 33.27
C ILE A 486 67.90 41.50 31.75
N VAL A 487 66.68 41.53 31.19
CA VAL A 487 66.45 41.52 29.73
C VAL A 487 67.18 42.69 29.07
N HIS A 488 67.08 43.89 29.67
CA HIS A 488 67.78 45.09 29.18
C HIS A 488 69.31 44.99 29.32
N GLN A 489 69.82 44.47 30.44
CA GLN A 489 71.27 44.32 30.67
C GLN A 489 71.91 43.27 29.76
N LEU A 490 71.20 42.19 29.46
CA LEU A 490 71.66 41.12 28.57
C LEU A 490 71.37 41.42 27.09
N ARG A 491 70.68 42.53 26.78
CA ARG A 491 70.27 42.94 25.41
C ARG A 491 69.52 41.84 24.67
N ILE A 492 68.66 41.10 25.37
CA ILE A 492 67.86 40.03 24.79
C ILE A 492 66.67 40.68 24.08
N ASP A 493 66.56 40.42 22.78
CA ASP A 493 65.39 40.81 22.00
C ASP A 493 64.37 39.67 22.04
N LEU A 494 63.46 39.76 23.01
CA LEU A 494 62.42 38.75 23.21
C LEU A 494 61.62 38.53 21.92
N MET A 495 61.37 39.57 21.10
CA MET A 495 60.62 39.42 19.83
C MET A 495 61.32 38.50 18.82
N ARG A 496 62.64 38.35 18.89
CA ARG A 496 63.43 37.46 18.02
C ARG A 496 63.67 36.09 18.66
N GLU A 497 63.67 36.03 19.98
CA GLU A 497 63.95 34.83 20.78
C GLU A 497 62.80 34.57 21.77
N PRO A 498 61.60 34.15 21.29
CA PRO A 498 60.41 33.97 22.14
C PRO A 498 60.60 32.90 23.22
N GLU A 499 61.46 31.91 22.96
CA GLU A 499 61.86 30.87 23.91
C GLU A 499 62.46 31.47 25.20
N CYS A 500 63.13 32.63 25.12
CA CYS A 500 63.66 33.30 26.30
C CYS A 500 62.54 33.85 27.20
N SER A 501 61.45 34.37 26.62
CA SER A 501 60.27 34.80 27.37
C SER A 501 59.62 33.61 28.09
N GLN A 502 59.45 32.50 27.37
CA GLN A 502 58.93 31.25 27.92
C GLN A 502 59.77 30.72 29.08
N LEU A 503 61.09 30.72 28.93
CA LEU A 503 62.02 30.25 29.95
C LEU A 503 61.98 31.12 31.21
N ILE A 504 61.96 32.45 31.04
CA ILE A 504 61.82 33.39 32.15
C ILE A 504 60.51 33.12 32.91
N PHE A 505 59.40 33.03 32.18
CA PHE A 505 58.09 32.85 32.77
C PHE A 505 57.92 31.48 33.43
N GLY A 506 58.38 30.40 32.79
CA GLY A 506 58.38 29.05 33.35
C GLY A 506 59.16 28.94 34.66
N ARG A 507 60.24 29.71 34.81
CA ARG A 507 61.01 29.77 36.05
C ARG A 507 60.31 30.58 37.15
N LEU A 508 59.61 31.66 36.79
CA LEU A 508 58.75 32.40 37.72
C LEU A 508 57.57 31.54 38.19
N LEU A 509 56.92 30.78 37.29
CA LEU A 509 55.87 29.82 37.62
C LEU A 509 56.37 28.74 38.60
N SER A 510 57.52 28.13 38.31
CA SER A 510 58.14 27.12 39.20
C SER A 510 58.41 27.65 40.61
N ARG A 511 58.73 28.95 40.74
CA ARG A 511 59.02 29.59 42.03
C ARG A 511 57.77 30.09 42.74
N SER A 512 56.74 30.48 41.99
CA SER A 512 55.39 30.69 42.52
C SER A 512 54.85 29.41 43.17
N ALA A 513 55.12 28.24 42.57
CA ALA A 513 54.74 26.94 43.14
C ALA A 513 55.27 26.73 44.58
N ILE A 514 56.43 27.32 44.92
CA ILE A 514 57.12 27.22 46.21
C ILE A 514 56.91 28.51 47.05
N GLY A 515 55.99 29.39 46.64
CA GLY A 515 55.61 30.62 47.37
C GLY A 515 56.64 31.75 47.33
N GLN A 516 57.62 31.71 46.42
CA GLN A 516 58.69 32.71 46.34
C GLN A 516 58.39 33.91 45.43
N VAL A 517 57.37 33.80 44.58
CA VAL A 517 56.87 34.83 43.66
C VAL A 517 55.36 34.90 43.87
N SER A 518 54.78 36.09 43.98
CA SER A 518 53.33 36.24 44.13
C SER A 518 52.61 36.04 42.80
N THR A 519 51.34 35.61 42.84
CA THR A 519 50.50 35.53 41.65
C THR A 519 50.35 36.89 40.95
N GLU A 520 50.37 37.99 41.71
CA GLU A 520 50.30 39.35 41.16
C GLU A 520 51.50 39.68 40.26
N GLU A 521 52.71 39.22 40.60
CA GLU A 521 53.90 39.39 39.74
C GLU A 521 53.80 38.54 38.47
N LEU A 522 53.16 37.36 38.53
CA LEU A 522 52.89 36.55 37.32
C LEU A 522 51.89 37.25 36.40
N LEU A 523 50.83 37.83 36.95
CA LEU A 523 49.83 38.61 36.21
C LEU A 523 50.46 39.85 35.58
N MET A 524 51.29 40.57 36.32
CA MET A 524 52.04 41.72 35.81
C MET A 524 53.00 41.35 34.67
N PHE A 525 53.57 40.14 34.69
CA PHE A 525 54.38 39.65 33.57
C PHE A 525 53.51 39.41 32.33
N LEU A 526 52.36 38.75 32.50
CA LEU A 526 51.43 38.44 31.41
C LEU A 526 50.80 39.69 30.79
N ASP A 527 50.57 40.73 31.60
CA ASP A 527 50.03 42.03 31.15
C ASP A 527 51.09 42.95 30.51
N ASP A 528 52.37 42.60 30.57
CA ASP A 528 53.45 43.38 29.97
C ASP A 528 53.71 42.95 28.51
N PRO A 529 53.40 43.79 27.50
CA PRO A 529 53.55 43.43 26.09
C PRO A 529 55.01 43.28 25.64
N PHE A 530 55.98 43.78 26.42
CA PHE A 530 57.40 43.65 26.10
C PHE A 530 58.02 42.39 26.70
N LEU A 531 57.40 41.81 27.73
CA LEU A 531 57.84 40.56 28.35
C LEU A 531 57.03 39.38 27.86
N ASN A 532 55.70 39.52 27.80
CA ASN A 532 54.76 38.51 27.32
C ASN A 532 54.44 38.73 25.84
N ILE A 533 55.39 38.31 25.02
CA ILE A 533 55.30 38.35 23.57
C ILE A 533 54.36 37.26 23.02
N ARG A 534 53.62 37.64 21.98
CA ARG A 534 52.67 36.75 21.29
C ARG A 534 53.39 35.50 20.76
N GLY A 535 52.87 34.33 21.09
CA GLY A 535 53.40 33.04 20.63
C GLY A 535 54.63 32.54 21.38
N ALA A 536 54.97 33.15 22.52
CA ALA A 536 56.01 32.64 23.42
C ALA A 536 55.56 31.42 24.25
N GLY A 537 54.32 30.96 24.15
CA GLY A 537 53.86 29.78 24.92
C GLY A 537 53.66 30.05 26.42
N ASN A 538 53.65 31.31 26.85
CA ASN A 538 53.52 31.66 28.26
C ASN A 538 52.13 31.28 28.80
N TYR A 539 51.06 31.45 28.01
CA TYR A 539 49.70 31.09 28.44
C TYR A 539 49.53 29.58 28.47
N GLN A 540 50.15 28.84 27.55
CA GLN A 540 50.27 27.39 27.65
C GLN A 540 51.00 26.96 28.93
N SER A 541 52.11 27.60 29.29
CA SER A 541 52.82 27.33 30.55
C SER A 541 51.97 27.64 31.78
N VAL A 542 51.07 28.64 31.73
CA VAL A 542 50.05 28.85 32.78
C VAL A 542 49.11 27.65 32.87
N ALA A 543 48.59 27.16 31.74
CA ALA A 543 47.70 26.00 31.72
C ALA A 543 48.37 24.73 32.30
N GLU A 544 49.61 24.46 31.91
CA GLU A 544 50.41 23.32 32.43
C GLU A 544 50.71 23.47 33.94
N HIS A 545 50.97 24.70 34.39
CA HIS A 545 51.15 24.99 35.81
C HIS A 545 49.86 24.75 36.61
N LEU A 546 48.71 25.12 36.07
CA LEU A 546 47.40 24.87 36.69
C LEU A 546 47.06 23.38 36.83
N VAL A 547 47.56 22.53 35.93
CA VAL A 547 47.43 21.06 36.03
C VAL A 547 48.37 20.49 37.09
N SER A 548 49.60 20.99 37.18
CA SER A 548 50.63 20.48 38.10
C SER A 548 50.46 20.95 39.57
N CYS A 549 49.68 22.01 39.83
CA CYS A 549 49.41 22.51 41.18
C CYS A 549 48.18 21.85 41.84
N ALA A 550 48.36 21.34 43.08
CA ALA A 550 47.28 20.79 43.91
C ALA A 550 46.17 21.82 44.22
N SER A 551 44.96 21.31 44.45
CA SER A 551 43.64 21.92 44.22
C SER A 551 43.25 23.23 44.95
N ASP A 552 44.16 23.95 45.63
CA ASP A 552 43.75 25.02 46.56
C ASP A 552 44.74 26.21 46.66
N GLN A 553 45.48 26.53 45.60
CA GLN A 553 46.32 27.73 45.60
C GLN A 553 45.49 29.03 45.47
N PRO A 554 45.68 30.03 46.36
CA PRO A 554 45.09 31.35 46.20
C PRO A 554 45.62 31.99 44.91
N GLY A 555 44.73 32.28 43.97
CA GLY A 555 45.08 32.85 42.66
C GLY A 555 44.87 31.94 41.45
N ARG A 556 44.49 30.66 41.64
CA ARG A 556 44.12 29.74 40.55
C ARG A 556 43.08 30.34 39.60
N GLN A 557 42.00 30.91 40.14
CA GLN A 557 40.96 31.56 39.36
C GLN A 557 41.49 32.79 38.59
N ALA A 558 42.34 33.60 39.23
CA ALA A 558 42.92 34.78 38.58
C ALA A 558 43.81 34.42 37.38
N LEU A 559 44.53 33.30 37.44
CA LEU A 559 45.31 32.78 36.31
C LEU A 559 44.42 32.23 35.19
N LEU A 560 43.32 31.53 35.52
CA LEU A 560 42.32 31.10 34.53
C LEU A 560 41.65 32.30 33.84
N ASP A 561 41.21 33.30 34.62
CA ASP A 561 40.62 34.54 34.10
C ASP A 561 41.58 35.29 33.17
N THR A 562 42.89 35.15 33.39
CA THR A 562 43.92 35.75 32.53
C THR A 562 44.01 35.06 31.18
N ILE A 563 43.88 33.73 31.13
CA ILE A 563 43.79 32.98 29.87
C ILE A 563 42.52 33.41 29.11
N VAL A 564 41.37 33.50 29.79
CA VAL A 564 40.10 33.95 29.21
C VAL A 564 40.22 35.38 28.66
N ARG A 565 40.79 36.31 29.44
CA ARG A 565 41.04 37.69 29.01
C ARG A 565 42.00 37.77 27.83
N ALA A 566 43.04 36.94 27.81
CA ALA A 566 43.99 36.87 26.70
C ALA A 566 43.35 36.36 25.40
N LEU A 567 42.40 35.43 25.50
CA LEU A 567 41.57 34.98 24.37
C LEU A 567 40.67 36.12 23.85
N GLU A 568 39.99 36.85 24.74
CA GLU A 568 39.16 38.01 24.36
C GLU A 568 39.97 39.09 23.66
N LEU A 569 41.20 39.33 24.11
CA LEU A 569 42.10 40.31 23.50
C LEU A 569 42.84 39.77 22.25
N GLY A 570 42.71 38.48 21.95
CA GLY A 570 43.36 37.81 20.81
C GLY A 570 44.90 37.71 20.92
N LEU A 571 45.41 37.67 22.15
CA LEU A 571 46.84 37.57 22.45
C LEU A 571 47.39 36.14 22.25
N ILE A 572 46.52 35.13 22.32
CA ILE A 572 46.88 33.72 22.14
C ILE A 572 46.78 33.36 20.65
N PRO A 573 47.85 32.86 19.99
CA PRO A 573 47.77 32.38 18.62
C PRO A 573 47.08 31.00 18.52
N PRO A 574 46.48 30.66 17.36
CA PRO A 574 45.73 29.40 17.17
C PRO A 574 46.54 28.13 17.50
N GLY A 575 47.85 28.12 17.21
CA GLY A 575 48.72 26.99 17.55
C GLY A 575 48.82 26.75 19.06
N GLU A 576 48.98 27.82 19.84
CA GLU A 576 49.05 27.75 21.32
C GLU A 576 47.68 27.41 21.93
N LEU A 577 46.59 27.84 21.29
CA LEU A 577 45.22 27.49 21.70
C LEU A 577 44.98 25.98 21.67
N CYS A 578 45.47 25.29 20.63
CA CYS A 578 45.31 23.84 20.49
C CYS A 578 45.93 23.09 21.69
N ASP A 579 47.11 23.51 22.12
CA ASP A 579 47.82 22.89 23.24
C ASP A 579 47.22 23.26 24.60
N ILE A 580 46.72 24.50 24.75
CA ILE A 580 45.95 24.91 25.93
C ILE A 580 44.69 24.04 26.08
N VAL A 581 43.92 23.83 25.01
CA VAL A 581 42.71 22.99 25.04
C VAL A 581 43.05 21.56 25.49
N ARG A 582 44.10 20.95 24.93
CA ARG A 582 44.55 19.61 25.36
C ARG A 582 45.01 19.55 26.82
N THR A 583 45.56 20.63 27.34
CA THR A 583 46.07 20.68 28.72
C THR A 583 44.93 20.86 29.72
N VAL A 584 43.89 21.63 29.36
CA VAL A 584 42.71 21.90 30.20
C VAL A 584 41.92 20.61 30.52
N SER A 585 41.91 19.61 29.61
CA SER A 585 41.25 18.32 29.87
C SER A 585 41.84 17.54 31.04
N SER A 586 43.10 17.81 31.39
CA SER A 586 43.82 17.14 32.48
C SER A 586 43.72 17.90 33.82
N LEU A 587 42.91 18.96 33.91
CA LEU A 587 42.77 19.71 35.16
C LEU A 587 42.11 18.86 36.25
N PRO A 588 42.67 18.83 37.48
CA PRO A 588 42.08 18.09 38.58
C PRO A 588 40.68 18.65 38.91
N ALA A 589 39.70 17.75 39.07
CA ALA A 589 38.34 18.11 39.45
C ALA A 589 38.35 18.92 40.77
N GLY A 590 38.00 20.20 40.67
CA GLY A 590 37.98 21.09 41.84
C GLY A 590 36.79 20.78 42.74
N SER A 591 37.00 20.70 44.05
CA SER A 591 35.92 20.66 45.04
C SER A 591 35.29 22.06 45.18
N ALA A 592 34.52 22.50 44.18
CA ALA A 592 33.77 23.74 44.25
C ALA A 592 32.28 23.43 44.33
N THR A 593 31.79 23.21 45.55
CA THR A 593 30.35 23.23 45.86
C THR A 593 29.92 24.67 46.13
N VAL A 594 29.34 25.32 45.13
CA VAL A 594 28.39 26.42 45.33
C VAL A 594 27.28 26.19 44.32
N ASP A 595 26.07 25.96 44.84
CA ASP A 595 24.81 25.79 44.10
C ASP A 595 24.65 24.50 43.27
N GLY A 596 24.35 23.39 43.97
CA GLY A 596 23.30 22.43 43.57
C GLY A 596 23.39 21.59 42.29
N GLU A 597 24.20 21.94 41.29
CA GLU A 597 24.29 21.23 40.00
C GLU A 597 25.77 20.96 39.68
N GLY A 598 26.15 19.69 39.67
CA GLY A 598 27.54 19.25 39.54
C GLY A 598 28.08 19.37 38.12
N MET A 599 28.37 20.59 37.66
CA MET A 599 29.08 20.82 36.40
C MET A 599 30.59 20.55 36.58
N GLY A 600 31.19 19.72 35.73
CA GLY A 600 32.62 19.41 35.79
C GLY A 600 33.49 20.67 35.64
N SER A 601 34.53 20.83 36.46
CA SER A 601 35.34 22.06 36.50
C SER A 601 36.03 22.41 35.17
N ALA A 602 36.28 21.42 34.30
CA ALA A 602 36.83 21.63 32.96
C ALA A 602 35.81 22.21 31.96
N LEU A 603 34.55 21.76 32.03
CA LEU A 603 33.49 22.23 31.13
C LEU A 603 33.19 23.72 31.31
N LEU A 604 33.18 24.20 32.56
CA LEU A 604 33.00 25.63 32.85
C LEU A 604 34.13 26.47 32.23
N VAL A 605 35.37 26.00 32.32
CA VAL A 605 36.54 26.66 31.73
C VAL A 605 36.43 26.67 30.20
N TYR A 606 36.06 25.54 29.59
CA TYR A 606 35.83 25.50 28.14
C TYR A 606 34.72 26.44 27.68
N ARG A 607 33.62 26.56 28.44
CA ARG A 607 32.54 27.51 28.12
C ARG A 607 33.05 28.95 28.16
N GLN A 608 33.81 29.32 29.19
CA GLN A 608 34.40 30.65 29.32
C GLN A 608 35.39 30.95 28.18
N MET A 609 36.24 29.99 27.82
CA MET A 609 37.17 30.11 26.69
C MET A 609 36.41 30.29 25.37
N TRP A 610 35.35 29.51 25.15
CA TRP A 610 34.51 29.59 23.95
C TRP A 610 33.85 30.96 23.82
N ASP A 611 33.22 31.45 24.89
CA ASP A 611 32.57 32.77 24.91
C ASP A 611 33.59 33.91 24.70
N ALA A 612 34.79 33.78 25.27
CA ALA A 612 35.88 34.73 25.09
C ALA A 612 36.33 34.85 23.62
N ILE A 613 36.49 33.73 22.92
CA ILE A 613 36.79 33.74 21.47
C ILE A 613 35.65 34.41 20.69
N GLY A 614 34.40 34.22 21.11
CA GLY A 614 33.24 34.87 20.49
C GLY A 614 33.24 36.40 20.66
N ARG A 615 33.80 36.90 21.77
CA ARG A 615 33.99 38.33 22.06
C ARG A 615 35.26 38.93 21.47
N CYS A 616 36.14 38.11 20.88
CA CYS A 616 37.42 38.56 20.34
C CYS A 616 37.27 39.32 19.02
N ASP A 617 37.97 40.47 18.93
CA ASP A 617 37.99 41.30 17.72
C ASP A 617 39.04 40.85 16.69
N ILE A 618 40.01 40.02 17.07
CA ILE A 618 41.14 39.59 16.21
C ILE A 618 40.79 38.35 15.40
N TYR A 619 40.23 37.32 16.03
CA TYR A 619 39.77 36.09 15.37
C TYR A 619 38.48 35.59 16.05
N ARG A 620 37.60 34.97 15.28
CA ARG A 620 36.29 34.46 15.74
C ARG A 620 36.21 32.94 15.60
N HIS A 621 35.12 32.33 16.08
CA HIS A 621 34.89 30.88 16.02
C HIS A 621 35.11 30.28 14.62
N LYS A 622 34.65 30.96 13.57
CA LYS A 622 34.80 30.54 12.16
C LYS A 622 36.24 30.52 11.63
N ASP A 623 37.16 31.16 12.36
CA ASP A 623 38.58 31.29 11.98
C ASP A 623 39.44 30.20 12.65
N LEU A 624 38.82 29.33 13.47
CA LEU A 624 39.47 28.15 14.05
C LEU A 624 39.66 27.07 12.99
N ASP A 625 40.83 26.44 12.97
CA ASP A 625 41.13 25.33 12.06
C ASP A 625 40.54 24.00 12.56
N SER A 626 40.58 22.98 11.69
CA SER A 626 40.04 21.65 12.03
C SER A 626 40.79 21.00 13.20
N ALA A 627 42.10 21.25 13.34
CA ALA A 627 42.91 20.64 14.40
C ALA A 627 42.53 21.15 15.80
N ILE A 628 42.19 22.44 15.93
CA ILE A 628 41.68 23.02 17.18
C ILE A 628 40.29 22.49 17.50
N VAL A 629 39.41 22.41 16.48
CA VAL A 629 38.06 21.88 16.66
C VAL A 629 38.09 20.40 17.08
N ASP A 630 38.92 19.59 16.43
CA ASP A 630 39.12 18.18 16.76
C ASP A 630 39.67 18.00 18.18
N ALA A 631 40.65 18.83 18.58
CA ALA A 631 41.19 18.80 19.94
C ALA A 631 40.13 19.16 20.99
N TRP A 632 39.25 20.12 20.68
CA TRP A 632 38.19 20.55 21.61
C TRP A 632 37.07 19.53 21.72
N LEU A 633 36.57 19.03 20.60
CA LEU A 633 35.51 18.01 20.58
C LEU A 633 36.00 16.68 21.16
N GLY A 634 37.24 16.28 20.88
CA GLY A 634 37.86 15.11 21.50
C GLY A 634 38.07 15.28 23.01
N ALA A 635 38.43 16.47 23.48
CA ALA A 635 38.52 16.73 24.92
C ALA A 635 37.16 16.68 25.63
N LEU A 636 36.07 17.05 24.94
CA LEU A 636 34.69 16.92 25.45
C LEU A 636 34.18 15.48 25.39
N GLU A 637 34.81 14.63 24.57
CA GLU A 637 34.49 13.20 24.45
C GLU A 637 34.86 12.40 25.72
N ASP A 638 35.77 12.86 26.57
CA ASP A 638 36.09 12.13 27.81
C ASP A 638 35.14 12.45 28.98
N GLU A 639 34.29 13.48 28.84
CA GLU A 639 33.34 13.93 29.86
C GLU A 639 31.97 13.21 29.76
N THR A 640 31.35 12.91 30.91
CA THR A 640 30.16 12.02 30.99
C THR A 640 28.84 12.72 31.33
N GLY A 641 28.82 14.05 31.50
CA GLY A 641 27.63 14.83 31.92
C GLY A 641 26.84 15.48 30.78
N CYS A 642 25.52 15.65 30.89
CA CYS A 642 24.67 16.13 29.79
C CYS A 642 24.97 17.57 29.32
N ASP A 643 25.63 18.39 30.15
CA ASP A 643 25.95 19.78 29.83
C ASP A 643 27.00 19.93 28.71
N TYR A 644 27.78 18.88 28.38
CA TYR A 644 28.76 18.97 27.29
C TYR A 644 28.10 19.06 25.90
N PHE A 645 26.89 18.49 25.74
CA PHE A 645 26.21 18.46 24.44
C PHE A 645 25.88 19.86 23.93
N GLY A 646 25.54 20.79 24.83
CA GLY A 646 25.27 22.19 24.50
C GLY A 646 26.50 22.90 23.91
N LEU A 647 27.66 22.74 24.54
CA LEU A 647 28.91 23.37 24.06
C LEU A 647 29.41 22.73 22.76
N ALA A 648 29.40 21.40 22.67
CA ALA A 648 29.81 20.70 21.45
C ALA A 648 28.92 21.08 20.24
N LYS A 649 27.62 21.22 20.44
CA LYS A 649 26.69 21.76 19.43
C LYS A 649 27.11 23.16 18.98
N ASP A 650 27.36 24.08 19.92
CA ASP A 650 27.75 25.45 19.60
C ASP A 650 29.08 25.49 18.81
N ILE A 651 30.04 24.61 19.16
CA ILE A 651 31.30 24.46 18.44
C ILE A 651 31.06 24.01 17.00
N ILE A 652 30.30 22.93 16.80
CA ILE A 652 30.02 22.38 15.47
C ILE A 652 29.31 23.42 14.60
N VAL A 653 28.28 24.09 15.13
CA VAL A 653 27.48 25.08 14.39
C VAL A 653 28.29 26.33 14.03
N ALA A 654 29.22 26.78 14.88
CA ALA A 654 29.97 28.00 14.63
C ALA A 654 31.19 27.81 13.72
N THR A 655 31.75 26.60 13.66
CA THR A 655 33.01 26.29 12.95
C THR A 655 32.78 25.65 11.58
N GLN A 656 31.71 24.87 11.43
CA GLN A 656 31.48 24.12 10.20
C GLN A 656 30.75 24.95 9.15
N ARG A 657 31.15 24.76 7.89
CA ARG A 657 30.45 25.38 6.76
C ARG A 657 29.20 24.57 6.41
N PRO A 658 28.00 25.19 6.35
CA PRO A 658 26.74 24.47 6.07
C PRO A 658 26.72 23.66 4.76
N ASP A 659 27.55 24.03 3.78
CA ASP A 659 27.56 23.48 2.41
C ASP A 659 28.59 22.35 2.17
N LEU A 660 29.50 22.10 3.12
CA LEU A 660 30.60 21.15 2.97
C LEU A 660 30.44 19.94 3.89
N LEU A 661 30.85 18.77 3.41
CA LEU A 661 30.79 17.51 4.15
C LEU A 661 32.17 17.19 4.74
N ASP A 662 32.60 18.00 5.70
CA ASP A 662 33.99 17.98 6.20
C ASP A 662 34.09 17.64 7.70
N CYS A 663 32.97 17.45 8.39
CA CYS A 663 32.95 17.21 9.84
C CYS A 663 32.54 15.76 10.17
N PRO A 664 33.46 14.86 10.54
CA PRO A 664 33.12 13.50 10.95
C PRO A 664 32.40 13.46 12.31
N TRP A 665 32.67 14.45 13.17
CA TRP A 665 32.11 14.56 14.52
C TRP A 665 30.60 14.60 14.57
N VAL A 666 29.91 15.09 13.53
CA VAL A 666 28.43 15.16 13.53
C VAL A 666 27.81 13.77 13.71
N VAL A 667 28.36 12.74 13.04
CA VAL A 667 27.84 11.37 13.13
C VAL A 667 28.12 10.78 14.51
N GLU A 668 29.35 10.94 14.98
CA GLU A 668 29.83 10.42 16.27
C GLU A 668 29.10 11.07 17.45
N PHE A 669 28.99 12.40 17.43
CA PHE A 669 28.27 13.20 18.42
C PHE A 669 26.82 12.77 18.57
N ILE A 670 26.07 12.71 17.45
CA ILE A 670 24.65 12.33 17.49
C ILE A 670 24.50 10.88 17.98
N THR A 671 25.38 9.97 17.54
CA THR A 671 25.37 8.58 17.99
C THR A 671 25.56 8.50 19.52
N ARG A 672 26.53 9.25 20.06
CA ARG A 672 26.81 9.32 21.49
C ARG A 672 25.71 9.99 22.30
N GLU A 673 25.09 11.05 21.77
CA GLU A 673 23.91 11.69 22.39
C GLU A 673 22.79 10.68 22.60
N LEU A 674 22.51 9.84 21.60
CA LEU A 674 21.50 8.79 21.70
C LEU A 674 21.86 7.71 22.74
N GLU A 675 23.15 7.40 22.92
CA GLU A 675 23.65 6.41 23.86
C GLU A 675 23.53 6.84 25.33
N LEU A 676 23.84 8.10 25.65
CA LEU A 676 23.84 8.59 27.04
C LEU A 676 22.44 8.84 27.62
N HIS A 677 21.45 9.19 26.79
CA HIS A 677 20.06 9.36 27.23
C HIS A 677 19.36 8.03 27.62
N THR A 678 20.11 6.94 27.86
CA THR A 678 19.60 5.62 28.27
C THR A 678 19.24 5.52 29.76
N GLY A 679 19.70 6.47 30.58
CA GLY A 679 19.33 6.59 32.01
C GLY A 679 18.04 7.40 32.23
N SER A 680 17.23 7.00 33.20
CA SER A 680 15.88 7.51 33.47
C SER A 680 15.79 8.94 34.04
N ASP A 681 16.86 9.71 34.08
CA ASP A 681 16.93 10.97 34.84
C ASP A 681 17.56 12.11 34.01
N VAL A 682 16.90 12.62 32.97
CA VAL A 682 17.18 13.99 32.47
C VAL A 682 15.91 14.61 31.87
N GLU A 683 15.43 15.69 32.50
CA GLU A 683 14.27 16.52 32.11
C GLU A 683 14.58 17.58 31.02
N SER A 684 15.70 17.48 30.29
CA SER A 684 16.01 18.47 29.24
C SER A 684 15.36 18.08 27.90
N ASP A 685 14.30 18.81 27.53
CA ASP A 685 13.60 18.72 26.23
C ASP A 685 14.47 19.10 25.00
N GLU A 686 15.76 19.42 25.17
CA GLU A 686 16.63 19.91 24.10
C GLU A 686 17.38 18.79 23.36
N ASN A 687 17.02 18.60 22.09
CA ASN A 687 17.67 17.65 21.18
C ASN A 687 18.76 18.36 20.36
N HIS A 688 20.02 18.24 20.77
CA HIS A 688 21.13 18.97 20.17
C HIS A 688 21.41 18.48 18.75
N GLY A 689 21.38 17.16 18.52
CA GLY A 689 21.55 16.57 17.20
C GLY A 689 20.58 17.11 16.15
N VAL A 690 19.30 17.32 16.52
CA VAL A 690 18.30 17.93 15.61
C VAL A 690 18.67 19.37 15.28
N GLN A 691 19.13 20.16 16.25
CA GLN A 691 19.58 21.54 16.04
C GLN A 691 20.80 21.61 15.11
N ILE A 692 21.76 20.69 15.26
CA ILE A 692 22.93 20.58 14.38
C ILE A 692 22.47 20.29 12.95
N LEU A 693 21.57 19.32 12.76
CA LEU A 693 21.08 18.96 11.43
C LEU A 693 20.34 20.10 10.73
N GLN A 694 19.61 20.94 11.48
CA GLN A 694 18.90 22.10 10.93
C GLN A 694 19.85 23.24 10.47
N HIS A 695 21.09 23.25 10.94
CA HIS A 695 22.10 24.23 10.54
C HIS A 695 22.66 23.97 9.12
N PHE A 696 22.80 22.69 8.74
CA PHE A 696 23.37 22.30 7.46
C PHE A 696 22.37 22.44 6.31
N VAL A 697 22.87 22.67 5.09
CA VAL A 697 21.99 22.68 3.91
C VAL A 697 21.40 21.28 3.66
N PRO A 698 20.20 21.18 3.07
CA PRO A 698 19.49 19.92 2.84
C PRO A 698 20.35 18.77 2.29
N LYS A 699 21.29 19.06 1.39
CA LYS A 699 22.18 18.05 0.80
C LYS A 699 23.14 17.45 1.84
N VAL A 700 23.79 18.29 2.65
CA VAL A 700 24.75 17.86 3.67
C VAL A 700 24.03 17.21 4.85
N ALA A 701 22.91 17.80 5.28
CA ALA A 701 22.07 17.23 6.33
C ALA A 701 21.59 15.80 5.97
N SER A 702 21.23 15.55 4.71
CA SER A 702 20.83 14.19 4.27
C SER A 702 21.97 13.17 4.40
N GLU A 703 23.22 13.57 4.20
CA GLU A 703 24.38 12.69 4.38
C GLU A 703 24.62 12.32 5.83
N TYR A 704 24.56 13.30 6.73
CA TYR A 704 24.71 13.03 8.15
C TYR A 704 23.58 12.15 8.69
N ILE A 705 22.34 12.37 8.26
CA ILE A 705 21.22 11.50 8.63
C ILE A 705 21.44 10.06 8.16
N ILE A 706 21.91 9.86 6.92
CA ILE A 706 22.25 8.53 6.41
C ILE A 706 23.38 7.93 7.24
N GLY A 707 24.48 8.66 7.46
CA GLY A 707 25.66 8.19 8.20
C GLY A 707 25.38 7.78 9.65
N VAL A 708 24.62 8.59 10.39
CA VAL A 708 24.15 8.24 11.75
C VAL A 708 23.34 6.95 11.72
N THR A 709 22.40 6.82 10.79
CA THR A 709 21.56 5.62 10.71
C THR A 709 22.35 4.38 10.33
N GLU A 710 23.33 4.50 9.43
CA GLU A 710 24.23 3.40 9.06
C GLU A 710 25.12 2.95 10.25
N SER A 711 25.60 3.90 11.06
CA SER A 711 26.34 3.63 12.30
C SER A 711 25.47 2.86 13.31
N LEU A 712 24.24 3.33 13.56
CA LEU A 712 23.29 2.70 14.50
C LEU A 712 22.83 1.30 14.07
N VAL A 713 22.60 1.08 12.77
CA VAL A 713 22.29 -0.28 12.27
C VAL A 713 23.49 -1.21 12.45
N SER A 714 24.71 -0.69 12.26
CA SER A 714 25.94 -1.46 12.44
C SER A 714 26.20 -1.84 13.91
N SER A 715 25.76 -1.01 14.86
CA SER A 715 25.87 -1.30 16.30
C SER A 715 24.83 -2.31 16.82
N LYS A 716 23.82 -2.69 16.01
CA LYS A 716 22.75 -3.65 16.33
C LYS A 716 21.93 -3.31 17.58
N ARG A 717 21.86 -2.02 17.94
CA ARG A 717 21.09 -1.47 19.08
C ARG A 717 19.74 -0.93 18.59
N ALA A 718 18.71 -1.77 18.59
CA ALA A 718 17.37 -1.38 18.11
C ALA A 718 16.73 -0.27 18.97
N ASP A 719 17.07 -0.20 20.26
CA ASP A 719 16.69 0.85 21.21
C ASP A 719 17.12 2.25 20.74
N LEU A 720 18.34 2.35 20.20
CA LEU A 720 18.86 3.63 19.69
C LEU A 720 18.21 4.04 18.38
N LEU A 721 17.82 3.08 17.53
CA LEU A 721 17.12 3.36 16.28
C LEU A 721 15.70 3.91 16.51
N GLU A 722 14.99 3.42 17.53
CA GLU A 722 13.68 3.97 17.92
C GLU A 722 13.80 5.42 18.40
N ARG A 723 14.79 5.71 19.25
CA ARG A 723 15.07 7.07 19.71
C ARG A 723 15.49 7.99 18.57
N TRP A 724 16.33 7.48 17.69
CA TRP A 724 16.73 8.22 16.50
C TRP A 724 15.53 8.54 15.61
N GLN A 725 14.61 7.60 15.45
CA GLN A 725 13.35 7.84 14.76
C GLN A 725 12.55 8.99 15.40
N ASP A 726 12.47 9.06 16.73
CA ASP A 726 11.80 10.14 17.44
C ASP A 726 12.51 11.49 17.27
N CYS A 727 13.84 11.51 17.27
CA CYS A 727 14.64 12.71 16.97
C CYS A 727 14.34 13.24 15.56
N LEU A 728 14.30 12.36 14.56
CA LEU A 728 13.98 12.74 13.18
C LEU A 728 12.55 13.31 13.04
N LEU A 729 11.62 12.92 13.91
CA LEU A 729 10.26 13.46 13.92
C LEU A 729 10.19 14.89 14.51
N GLN A 730 11.24 15.37 15.17
CA GLN A 730 11.34 16.75 15.66
C GLN A 730 11.92 17.72 14.61
N LEU A 731 12.40 17.23 13.47
CA LEU A 731 12.89 18.08 12.37
C LEU A 731 11.74 18.92 11.78
N GLY A 732 12.00 20.22 11.56
CA GLY A 732 11.07 21.21 10.97
C GLY A 732 10.74 20.97 9.48
N ASP A 733 10.71 22.02 8.65
CA ASP A 733 10.37 21.87 7.21
C ASP A 733 11.39 20.99 6.47
N VAL A 734 11.05 19.70 6.31
CA VAL A 734 11.88 18.69 5.64
C VAL A 734 11.67 18.65 4.11
N SER A 735 10.87 19.55 3.53
CA SER A 735 10.50 19.47 2.11
C SER A 735 11.68 19.59 1.16
N ALA A 736 12.68 20.41 1.50
CA ALA A 736 13.92 20.53 0.72
C ALA A 736 14.88 19.35 0.99
N LEU A 737 14.94 18.88 2.25
CA LEU A 737 15.75 17.75 2.70
C LEU A 737 15.41 16.47 1.94
N VAL A 738 14.12 16.12 1.84
CA VAL A 738 13.70 14.87 1.19
C VAL A 738 13.85 14.89 -0.33
N ARG A 739 13.97 16.08 -0.95
CA ARG A 739 14.21 16.23 -2.40
C ARG A 739 15.69 16.20 -2.78
N ALA A 740 16.60 16.12 -1.81
CA ALA A 740 18.03 16.03 -2.10
C ALA A 740 18.33 14.80 -2.97
N GLN A 741 19.13 14.98 -4.02
CA GLN A 741 19.51 13.88 -4.94
C GLN A 741 20.19 12.71 -4.20
N ARG A 742 20.81 13.02 -3.07
CA ARG A 742 21.64 12.11 -2.31
C ARG A 742 20.93 10.85 -1.79
N TRP A 743 19.62 10.94 -1.53
CA TRP A 743 18.80 9.77 -1.20
C TRP A 743 18.89 8.67 -2.25
N THR A 744 19.02 9.02 -3.54
CA THR A 744 19.04 8.06 -4.66
C THR A 744 20.44 7.62 -5.08
N GLU A 745 21.50 8.28 -4.62
CA GLU A 745 22.90 7.95 -4.95
C GLU A 745 23.41 6.80 -4.09
N VAL A 746 23.11 5.56 -4.48
CA VAL A 746 23.63 4.35 -3.80
C VAL A 746 24.96 3.97 -4.42
N GLN A 747 26.02 3.89 -3.61
CA GLN A 747 27.35 3.56 -4.11
C GLN A 747 27.43 2.07 -4.46
N ASN A 748 27.78 1.75 -5.71
CA ASN A 748 28.15 0.39 -6.10
C ASN A 748 29.51 0.08 -5.46
N GLN A 749 29.52 -0.63 -4.34
CA GLN A 749 30.76 -1.06 -3.70
C GLN A 749 31.47 -2.13 -4.55
N THR A 750 32.34 -1.68 -5.46
CA THR A 750 33.36 -2.51 -6.13
C THR A 750 34.73 -2.44 -5.44
N ALA A 751 34.84 -1.84 -4.26
CA ALA A 751 36.09 -1.79 -3.49
C ALA A 751 35.82 -2.05 -2.00
N ALA A 752 36.65 -2.90 -1.42
CA ALA A 752 36.48 -3.52 -0.11
C ALA A 752 36.49 -2.53 1.06
N ALA A 753 35.36 -2.43 1.78
CA ALA A 753 35.25 -1.95 3.15
C ALA A 753 34.03 -2.65 3.80
N PRO A 754 33.99 -2.86 5.13
CA PRO A 754 32.87 -3.52 5.80
C PRO A 754 31.67 -2.56 5.87
N GLY A 755 30.87 -2.51 4.80
CA GLY A 755 29.67 -1.69 4.72
C GLY A 755 28.40 -2.52 4.50
N LEU A 756 27.24 -1.90 4.80
CA LEU A 756 25.93 -2.46 4.47
C LEU A 756 25.84 -2.78 2.98
N SER A 757 25.21 -3.90 2.62
CA SER A 757 25.01 -4.27 1.22
C SER A 757 24.23 -3.16 0.47
N PRO A 758 24.40 -3.00 -0.86
CA PRO A 758 23.62 -2.01 -1.62
C PRO A 758 22.10 -2.17 -1.44
N ARG A 759 21.62 -3.40 -1.19
CA ARG A 759 20.22 -3.67 -0.84
C ARG A 759 19.84 -3.11 0.53
N HIS A 760 20.66 -3.35 1.56
CA HIS A 760 20.42 -2.84 2.91
C HIS A 760 20.49 -1.31 2.96
N GLN A 761 21.41 -0.69 2.21
CA GLN A 761 21.48 0.77 2.06
C GLN A 761 20.18 1.35 1.48
N ILE A 762 19.61 0.72 0.45
CA ILE A 762 18.33 1.16 -0.13
C ILE A 762 17.19 1.04 0.88
N VAL A 763 17.11 -0.07 1.61
CA VAL A 763 16.06 -0.28 2.63
C VAL A 763 16.17 0.74 3.75
N LEU A 764 17.39 1.04 4.21
CA LEU A 764 17.66 2.06 5.22
C LEU A 764 17.18 3.46 4.77
N ARG A 765 17.49 3.85 3.54
CA ARG A 765 17.06 5.14 2.98
C ARG A 765 15.55 5.22 2.77
N LEU A 766 14.91 4.11 2.37
CA LEU A 766 13.45 4.02 2.28
C LEU A 766 12.81 4.14 3.67
N TRP A 767 13.42 3.55 4.71
CA TRP A 767 12.98 3.70 6.09
C TRP A 767 13.11 5.16 6.55
N LEU A 768 14.22 5.84 6.27
CA LEU A 768 14.42 7.26 6.60
C LEU A 768 13.42 8.18 5.90
N LEU A 769 13.24 8.04 4.58
CA LEU A 769 12.24 8.81 3.82
C LEU A 769 10.84 8.56 4.37
N ARG A 770 10.54 7.33 4.79
CA ARG A 770 9.27 7.01 5.42
C ARG A 770 9.10 7.71 6.77
N THR A 771 10.12 7.77 7.61
CA THR A 771 10.10 8.51 8.88
C THR A 771 9.87 10.00 8.63
N LEU A 772 10.68 10.63 7.76
CA LEU A 772 10.59 12.06 7.43
C LEU A 772 9.25 12.45 6.79
N SER A 773 8.62 11.53 6.02
CA SER A 773 7.32 11.78 5.39
C SER A 773 6.17 12.05 6.38
N ARG A 774 6.36 11.79 7.69
CA ARG A 774 5.36 12.09 8.73
C ARG A 774 5.30 13.58 9.10
N ASN A 775 6.39 14.31 8.89
CA ASN A 775 6.49 15.76 9.18
C ASN A 775 6.05 16.64 7.99
N LEU A 776 5.70 16.01 6.87
CA LEU A 776 5.25 16.69 5.67
C LEU A 776 3.79 17.17 5.81
N PRO A 777 3.46 18.40 5.34
CA PRO A 777 2.13 19.00 5.48
C PRO A 777 1.03 18.25 4.72
N GLU A 778 1.37 17.40 3.76
CA GLU A 778 0.46 16.60 2.93
C GLU A 778 -0.28 15.49 3.73
N GLY A 779 -0.02 15.36 5.04
CA GLY A 779 -0.76 14.51 5.97
C GLY A 779 -0.35 13.03 5.91
N PRO A 780 -1.14 12.09 6.45
CA PRO A 780 -0.77 10.66 6.48
C PRO A 780 -0.90 9.97 5.12
N LEU A 781 -0.07 8.94 4.86
CA LEU A 781 0.14 8.25 3.58
C LEU A 781 -1.12 7.93 2.75
N TRP A 782 -2.27 7.69 3.39
CA TRP A 782 -3.53 7.40 2.71
C TRP A 782 -4.23 8.59 2.04
N ARG A 783 -3.80 9.84 2.28
CA ARG A 783 -4.45 11.05 1.71
C ARG A 783 -4.22 11.28 0.21
N ARG A 784 -3.50 10.41 -0.52
CA ARG A 784 -3.23 10.47 -1.98
C ARG A 784 -2.71 11.80 -2.55
N ALA A 785 -2.43 12.80 -1.72
CA ALA A 785 -1.70 13.99 -2.14
C ALA A 785 -0.24 13.61 -2.45
N PRO A 786 0.31 14.03 -3.60
CA PRO A 786 1.69 13.74 -3.97
C PRO A 786 2.63 14.40 -2.96
N ARG A 787 3.54 13.62 -2.38
CA ARG A 787 4.51 14.10 -1.38
C ARG A 787 5.87 14.33 -2.03
N ALA A 788 6.64 15.22 -1.42
CA ALA A 788 8.04 15.40 -1.76
C ALA A 788 8.89 14.11 -1.63
N THR A 789 8.50 13.15 -0.77
CA THR A 789 9.17 11.85 -0.58
C THR A 789 8.82 10.79 -1.63
N ASP A 790 7.73 10.94 -2.38
CA ASP A 790 7.20 9.85 -3.22
C ASP A 790 8.10 9.55 -4.43
N ALA A 791 8.64 10.59 -5.05
CA ALA A 791 9.58 10.47 -6.18
C ALA A 791 10.88 9.71 -5.79
N PRO A 792 11.66 10.18 -4.79
CA PRO A 792 12.89 9.48 -4.40
C PRO A 792 12.61 8.06 -3.86
N ALA A 793 11.48 7.83 -3.18
CA ALA A 793 11.09 6.49 -2.76
C ALA A 793 10.81 5.56 -3.95
N CYS A 794 10.13 6.05 -5.00
CA CYS A 794 9.88 5.26 -6.21
C CYS A 794 11.17 4.90 -6.94
N ASP A 795 12.13 5.82 -7.04
CA ASP A 795 13.44 5.57 -7.64
C ASP A 795 14.23 4.51 -6.85
N LEU A 796 14.24 4.62 -5.52
CA LEU A 796 14.87 3.63 -4.64
C LEU A 796 14.20 2.25 -4.74
N PHE A 797 12.86 2.19 -4.81
CA PHE A 797 12.21 0.91 -5.02
C PHE A 797 12.56 0.30 -6.39
N ASN A 798 12.76 1.10 -7.45
CA ASN A 798 13.18 0.63 -8.77
C ASN A 798 14.59 0.05 -8.70
N LEU A 799 15.48 0.74 -8.01
CA LEU A 799 16.85 0.30 -7.81
C LEU A 799 16.93 -1.00 -6.97
N TYR A 800 16.10 -1.14 -5.94
CA TYR A 800 16.04 -2.36 -5.12
C TYR A 800 15.68 -3.60 -5.97
N GLN A 801 14.71 -3.46 -6.87
CA GLN A 801 14.30 -4.53 -7.78
C GLN A 801 15.38 -4.85 -8.82
N SER A 802 16.06 -3.84 -9.37
CA SER A 802 17.09 -4.04 -10.39
C SER A 802 18.34 -4.74 -9.84
N ILE A 803 18.82 -4.33 -8.66
CA ILE A 803 19.99 -4.95 -8.00
C ILE A 803 19.68 -6.41 -7.65
N GLY A 804 18.46 -6.65 -7.19
CA GLY A 804 18.06 -7.94 -6.67
C GLY A 804 17.52 -8.94 -7.70
N LYS A 805 17.26 -8.51 -8.94
CA LYS A 805 16.47 -9.27 -9.94
C LYS A 805 15.18 -9.86 -9.35
N VAL A 806 14.56 -9.15 -8.39
CA VAL A 806 13.40 -9.65 -7.65
C VAL A 806 12.16 -9.54 -8.53
N PRO A 807 11.42 -10.64 -8.77
CA PRO A 807 10.13 -10.56 -9.44
C PRO A 807 9.17 -9.64 -8.68
N THR A 808 8.32 -8.89 -9.38
CA THR A 808 7.37 -7.95 -8.75
C THR A 808 6.49 -8.59 -7.69
N LYS A 809 6.17 -9.89 -7.85
CA LYS A 809 5.38 -10.69 -6.89
C LYS A 809 6.10 -10.97 -5.56
N ASP A 810 7.43 -10.96 -5.54
CA ASP A 810 8.25 -11.32 -4.36
C ASP A 810 8.86 -10.08 -3.70
N PHE A 811 8.49 -8.89 -4.18
CA PHE A 811 9.03 -7.62 -3.73
C PHE A 811 8.72 -7.31 -2.26
N LEU A 812 7.46 -7.44 -1.82
CA LEU A 812 7.10 -7.17 -0.42
C LEU A 812 7.67 -8.22 0.56
N PRO A 813 7.64 -9.54 0.26
CA PRO A 813 8.32 -10.54 1.08
C PRO A 813 9.82 -10.27 1.26
N THR A 814 10.54 -9.98 0.17
CA THR A 814 11.99 -9.72 0.24
C THR A 814 12.31 -8.42 0.97
N LEU A 815 11.47 -7.39 0.81
CA LEU A 815 11.59 -6.14 1.57
C LEU A 815 11.36 -6.37 3.07
N MET A 816 10.33 -7.15 3.43
CA MET A 816 10.05 -7.50 4.84
C MET A 816 11.22 -8.25 5.46
N GLN A 817 11.78 -9.24 4.75
CA GLN A 817 12.95 -9.97 5.21
C GLN A 817 14.14 -9.04 5.46
N ALA A 818 14.41 -8.09 4.55
CA ALA A 818 15.50 -7.13 4.72
C ALA A 818 15.29 -6.18 5.92
N ILE A 819 14.03 -5.78 6.20
CA ILE A 819 13.68 -5.01 7.40
C ILE A 819 14.02 -5.80 8.67
N HIS A 820 13.66 -7.08 8.72
CA HIS A 820 13.93 -7.96 9.86
C HIS A 820 15.42 -8.25 10.04
N GLU A 821 16.16 -8.50 8.95
CA GLU A 821 17.63 -8.72 8.98
C GLU A 821 18.39 -7.52 9.55
N MET A 822 17.91 -6.31 9.28
CA MET A 822 18.51 -5.06 9.75
C MET A 822 18.04 -4.64 11.14
N GLY A 823 17.01 -5.28 11.70
CA GLY A 823 16.44 -4.88 13.00
C GLY A 823 15.80 -3.49 13.00
N LEU A 824 15.23 -3.05 11.87
CA LEU A 824 14.64 -1.71 11.78
C LEU A 824 13.30 -1.61 12.53
N PRO A 825 13.03 -0.50 13.26
CA PRO A 825 11.75 -0.29 13.92
C PRO A 825 10.59 -0.11 12.92
N SER A 826 9.38 -0.49 13.32
CA SER A 826 8.20 -0.32 12.45
C SER A 826 7.87 1.15 12.25
N ASN A 827 7.82 1.60 11.00
CA ASN A 827 7.40 2.96 10.66
C ASN A 827 6.33 3.02 9.55
N GLY A 828 5.88 1.87 9.05
CA GLY A 828 4.95 1.73 7.93
C GLY A 828 5.65 1.75 6.58
N LEU A 829 6.85 1.19 6.48
CA LEU A 829 7.60 1.05 5.23
C LEU A 829 6.91 0.09 4.25
N LEU A 830 6.40 -1.06 4.71
CA LEU A 830 5.64 -2.00 3.87
C LEU A 830 4.32 -1.36 3.38
N LEU A 831 3.72 -0.50 4.20
CA LEU A 831 2.56 0.29 3.80
C LEU A 831 2.90 1.25 2.65
N MET A 832 3.99 2.02 2.78
CA MET A 832 4.45 2.95 1.75
C MET A 832 4.83 2.22 0.46
N ALA A 833 5.56 1.11 0.58
CA ALA A 833 5.93 0.25 -0.53
C ALA A 833 4.69 -0.28 -1.26
N SER A 834 3.69 -0.74 -0.51
CA SER A 834 2.47 -1.27 -1.10
C SER A 834 1.65 -0.20 -1.85
N GLN A 835 1.54 1.01 -1.29
CA GLN A 835 0.82 2.11 -1.91
C GLN A 835 1.53 2.68 -3.15
N LEU A 836 2.81 3.02 -3.05
CA LEU A 836 3.56 3.64 -4.14
C LEU A 836 3.82 2.66 -5.30
N ARG A 837 3.96 1.35 -5.02
CA ARG A 837 4.21 0.35 -6.07
C ARG A 837 2.97 -0.23 -6.72
N PHE A 838 1.96 -0.58 -5.93
CA PHE A 838 0.79 -1.29 -6.46
C PHE A 838 -0.38 -0.36 -6.75
N GLN A 839 -0.33 0.91 -6.32
CA GLN A 839 -1.39 1.92 -6.55
C GLN A 839 -2.80 1.45 -6.14
N LYS A 840 -2.88 0.50 -5.20
CA LYS A 840 -4.14 -0.05 -4.68
C LYS A 840 -4.50 0.61 -3.35
N SER A 841 -5.80 0.89 -3.16
CA SER A 841 -6.32 1.27 -1.85
C SER A 841 -6.15 0.09 -0.89
N LEU A 842 -5.44 0.29 0.22
CA LEU A 842 -5.30 -0.72 1.26
C LEU A 842 -6.45 -0.56 2.25
N THR A 843 -7.16 -1.65 2.52
CA THR A 843 -8.20 -1.71 3.55
C THR A 843 -7.59 -1.39 4.93
N PRO A 844 -8.36 -0.88 5.91
CA PRO A 844 -7.86 -0.63 7.27
C PRO A 844 -7.23 -1.87 7.91
N THR A 845 -7.76 -3.06 7.60
CA THR A 845 -7.18 -4.34 8.02
C THR A 845 -5.84 -4.59 7.35
N ALA A 846 -5.73 -4.42 6.02
CA ALA A 846 -4.44 -4.55 5.32
C ALA A 846 -3.37 -3.61 5.89
N ARG A 847 -3.73 -2.36 6.21
CA ARG A 847 -2.79 -1.39 6.80
C ARG A 847 -2.30 -1.84 8.18
N ARG A 848 -3.21 -2.31 9.05
CA ARG A 848 -2.85 -2.82 10.38
C ARG A 848 -1.98 -4.06 10.29
N THR A 849 -2.34 -5.01 9.42
CA THR A 849 -1.58 -6.25 9.24
C THR A 849 -0.19 -5.97 8.64
N LEU A 850 -0.08 -5.13 7.61
CA LEU A 850 1.23 -4.76 7.03
C LEU A 850 2.14 -4.07 8.04
N LYS A 851 1.59 -3.20 8.90
CA LYS A 851 2.37 -2.56 9.97
C LYS A 851 2.82 -3.59 11.02
N ALA A 852 1.94 -4.53 11.40
CA ALA A 852 2.27 -5.59 12.33
C ALA A 852 3.37 -6.53 11.78
N MET A 853 3.41 -6.75 10.46
CA MET A 853 4.43 -7.58 9.79
C MET A 853 5.84 -6.97 9.80
N GLU A 854 5.97 -5.66 10.00
CA GLU A 854 7.29 -5.01 10.13
C GLU A 854 7.97 -5.35 11.46
N SER A 855 7.20 -5.66 12.50
CA SER A 855 7.71 -6.01 13.83
C SER A 855 7.82 -7.53 14.01
N PRO A 856 8.99 -8.07 14.39
CA PRO A 856 9.07 -9.44 14.90
C PRO A 856 8.31 -9.54 16.26
N PRO A 857 7.62 -10.65 16.60
CA PRO A 857 7.71 -11.99 16.03
C PRO A 857 6.51 -12.40 15.13
N VAL A 858 5.70 -11.47 14.61
CA VAL A 858 4.45 -11.80 13.90
C VAL A 858 4.73 -12.78 12.76
N SER A 859 4.43 -14.05 12.98
CA SER A 859 4.72 -15.10 12.01
C SER A 859 3.63 -15.16 10.95
N PHE A 860 3.96 -15.56 9.73
CA PHE A 860 2.95 -15.82 8.71
C PHE A 860 1.86 -16.80 9.19
N ALA A 861 2.16 -17.66 10.16
CA ALA A 861 1.19 -18.57 10.78
C ALA A 861 0.12 -17.85 11.61
N GLU A 862 0.47 -16.80 12.35
CA GLU A 862 -0.49 -15.97 13.10
C GLU A 862 -1.40 -15.16 12.15
N ILE A 863 -0.85 -14.71 11.03
CA ILE A 863 -1.65 -14.02 9.99
C ILE A 863 -2.56 -15.01 9.27
N PHE A 864 -2.08 -16.23 9.05
CA PHE A 864 -2.87 -17.27 8.39
C PHE A 864 -4.05 -17.74 9.23
N SER A 865 -3.95 -17.67 10.57
CA SER A 865 -5.06 -18.02 11.48
C SER A 865 -6.17 -16.97 11.44
N ASP A 866 -5.86 -15.68 11.32
CA ASP A 866 -6.87 -14.62 11.12
C ASP A 866 -7.32 -14.52 9.65
N VAL A 867 -8.60 -14.86 9.39
CA VAL A 867 -9.20 -14.82 8.04
C VAL A 867 -9.14 -13.42 7.43
N HIS A 868 -9.38 -12.39 8.23
CA HIS A 868 -9.45 -11.02 7.77
C HIS A 868 -8.06 -10.48 7.49
N ALA A 869 -7.07 -10.77 8.36
CA ALA A 869 -5.68 -10.43 8.13
C ALA A 869 -5.14 -11.16 6.89
N TYR A 870 -5.32 -12.48 6.79
CA TYR A 870 -4.90 -13.29 5.64
C TYR A 870 -5.48 -12.76 4.33
N ASN A 871 -6.79 -12.58 4.23
CA ASN A 871 -7.42 -12.11 2.99
C ASN A 871 -6.95 -10.70 2.60
N ALA A 872 -6.63 -9.86 3.59
CA ALA A 872 -6.15 -8.50 3.36
C ALA A 872 -4.71 -8.45 2.81
N VAL A 873 -3.83 -9.38 3.21
CA VAL A 873 -2.43 -9.39 2.76
C VAL A 873 -2.10 -10.48 1.72
N ALA A 874 -2.97 -11.48 1.53
CA ALA A 874 -2.77 -12.57 0.57
C ALA A 874 -2.48 -12.09 -0.87
N PRO A 875 -3.12 -11.03 -1.40
CA PRO A 875 -2.78 -10.51 -2.73
C PRO A 875 -1.35 -9.95 -2.85
N HIS A 876 -0.73 -9.60 -1.72
CA HIS A 876 0.57 -8.95 -1.63
C HIS A 876 1.71 -9.93 -1.28
N PHE A 877 1.41 -11.01 -0.56
CA PHE A 877 2.37 -12.03 -0.12
C PHE A 877 2.05 -13.43 -0.67
N PHE A 878 1.30 -13.52 -1.78
CA PHE A 878 0.77 -14.79 -2.29
C PHE A 878 1.86 -15.86 -2.44
N SER A 879 3.01 -15.52 -3.03
CA SER A 879 4.13 -16.46 -3.23
C SER A 879 4.71 -16.93 -1.89
N ALA A 880 5.05 -16.01 -0.99
CA ALA A 880 5.62 -16.35 0.32
C ALA A 880 4.64 -17.18 1.19
N LEU A 881 3.36 -16.83 1.18
CA LEU A 881 2.32 -17.59 1.88
C LEU A 881 2.11 -18.98 1.24
N GLN A 882 2.17 -19.07 -0.08
CA GLN A 882 2.08 -20.35 -0.78
C GLN A 882 3.28 -21.23 -0.49
N GLU A 883 4.51 -20.70 -0.53
CA GLU A 883 5.73 -21.43 -0.17
C GLU A 883 5.67 -21.92 1.27
N ALA A 884 5.33 -21.06 2.23
CA ALA A 884 5.20 -21.44 3.63
C ALA A 884 4.17 -22.57 3.84
N VAL A 885 3.02 -22.51 3.16
CA VAL A 885 1.99 -23.55 3.22
C VAL A 885 2.42 -24.84 2.52
N GLN A 886 3.20 -24.75 1.44
CA GLN A 886 3.71 -25.92 0.71
C GLN A 886 4.74 -26.73 1.50
N GLN A 887 5.46 -26.10 2.44
CA GLN A 887 6.43 -26.76 3.31
C GLN A 887 5.79 -27.52 4.49
N ILE A 888 4.48 -27.38 4.71
CA ILE A 888 3.79 -28.07 5.81
C ILE A 888 3.67 -29.56 5.48
N ASP A 889 4.30 -30.43 6.27
CA ASP A 889 4.07 -31.88 6.14
C ASP A 889 2.73 -32.27 6.76
N ILE A 890 1.68 -32.21 5.93
CA ILE A 890 0.32 -32.60 6.28
C ILE A 890 0.13 -34.11 6.53
N THR A 891 1.11 -34.94 6.17
CA THR A 891 1.10 -36.39 6.42
C THR A 891 1.82 -36.78 7.70
N ASN A 892 2.44 -35.81 8.38
CA ASN A 892 3.10 -36.03 9.66
C ASN A 892 2.08 -36.51 10.73
N PRO A 893 2.36 -37.61 11.46
CA PRO A 893 1.48 -38.10 12.52
C PRO A 893 1.12 -37.06 13.59
N SER A 894 2.03 -36.12 13.88
CA SER A 894 1.78 -35.01 14.82
C SER A 894 0.74 -34.03 14.27
N PHE A 895 0.83 -33.66 12.98
CA PHE A 895 -0.13 -32.79 12.30
C PHE A 895 -1.52 -33.44 12.22
N ILE A 896 -1.58 -34.74 11.91
CA ILE A 896 -2.84 -35.51 11.86
C ILE A 896 -3.49 -35.55 13.25
N SER A 897 -2.70 -35.88 14.28
CA SER A 897 -3.20 -35.93 15.67
C SER A 897 -3.73 -34.58 16.13
N HIS A 898 -3.00 -33.50 15.83
CA HIS A 898 -3.43 -32.14 16.14
C HIS A 898 -4.68 -31.73 15.36
N SER A 899 -4.78 -32.08 14.06
CA SER A 899 -5.97 -31.81 13.24
C SER A 899 -7.22 -32.53 13.77
N ILE A 900 -7.05 -33.77 14.24
CA ILE A 900 -8.13 -34.55 14.86
C ILE A 900 -8.52 -33.95 16.21
N GLU A 901 -7.56 -33.52 17.02
CA GLU A 901 -7.79 -32.83 18.30
C GLU A 901 -8.56 -31.53 18.08
N LEU A 902 -8.15 -30.70 17.11
CA LEU A 902 -8.85 -29.49 16.71
C LEU A 902 -10.29 -29.76 16.26
N ALA A 903 -10.55 -30.86 15.54
CA ALA A 903 -11.92 -31.25 15.20
C ALA A 903 -12.74 -31.67 16.45
N ARG A 904 -12.10 -32.17 17.50
CA ARG A 904 -12.76 -32.55 18.76
C ARG A 904 -13.02 -31.36 19.69
N THR A 905 -12.27 -30.27 19.60
CA THR A 905 -12.50 -29.07 20.43
C THR A 905 -13.88 -28.44 20.17
N GLY A 906 -14.43 -28.64 18.97
CA GLY A 906 -15.71 -28.07 18.52
C GLY A 906 -15.60 -26.61 18.07
N ASP A 907 -14.39 -26.06 18.00
CA ASP A 907 -14.19 -24.71 17.48
C ASP A 907 -14.19 -24.72 15.95
N SER A 908 -15.24 -24.14 15.37
CA SER A 908 -15.38 -24.06 13.92
C SER A 908 -14.30 -23.16 13.29
N HIS A 909 -13.80 -22.14 14.00
CA HIS A 909 -12.81 -21.22 13.46
C HIS A 909 -11.48 -21.93 13.20
N SER A 910 -11.00 -22.70 14.17
CA SER A 910 -9.79 -23.52 14.05
C SER A 910 -9.88 -24.56 12.91
N VAL A 911 -11.02 -25.21 12.71
CA VAL A 911 -11.20 -26.16 11.60
C VAL A 911 -11.19 -25.45 10.24
N TRP A 912 -11.77 -24.24 10.15
CA TRP A 912 -11.66 -23.43 8.94
C TRP A 912 -10.23 -22.94 8.66
N THR A 913 -9.38 -22.79 9.68
CA THR A 913 -7.93 -22.60 9.49
C THR A 913 -7.28 -23.78 8.79
N LEU A 914 -7.58 -25.01 9.21
CA LEU A 914 -7.09 -26.23 8.54
C LEU A 914 -7.57 -26.31 7.09
N PHE A 915 -8.84 -25.98 6.82
CA PHE A 915 -9.37 -25.97 5.44
C PHE A 915 -8.73 -24.91 4.55
N ARG A 916 -8.31 -23.76 5.12
CA ARG A 916 -7.51 -22.76 4.41
C ARG A 916 -6.13 -23.31 4.04
N ILE A 917 -5.47 -24.04 4.95
CA ILE A 917 -4.21 -24.73 4.65
C ILE A 917 -4.44 -25.68 3.47
N PHE A 918 -5.45 -26.55 3.53
CA PHE A 918 -5.74 -27.50 2.45
C PHE A 918 -6.03 -26.83 1.09
N ARG A 919 -6.77 -25.71 1.09
CA ARG A 919 -7.03 -24.91 -0.12
C ARG A 919 -5.78 -24.30 -0.72
N SER A 920 -4.78 -23.94 0.07
CA SER A 920 -3.56 -23.29 -0.40
C SER A 920 -2.41 -24.30 -0.63
N HIS A 921 -2.53 -25.51 -0.10
CA HIS A 921 -1.52 -26.57 -0.18
C HIS A 921 -1.53 -27.28 -1.53
N THR A 922 -0.65 -26.86 -2.44
CA THR A 922 -0.57 -27.44 -3.80
C THR A 922 -0.14 -28.91 -3.80
N PRO A 923 0.89 -29.33 -3.03
CA PRO A 923 1.30 -30.74 -3.02
C PRO A 923 0.23 -31.73 -2.52
N LEU A 924 -0.59 -31.34 -1.53
CA LEU A 924 -1.76 -32.11 -1.08
C LEU A 924 -2.72 -32.40 -2.24
N LYS A 925 -3.06 -31.37 -3.03
CA LYS A 925 -4.00 -31.53 -4.15
C LYS A 925 -3.47 -32.48 -5.22
N ILE A 926 -2.17 -32.40 -5.50
CA ILE A 926 -1.50 -33.32 -6.42
C ILE A 926 -1.53 -34.75 -5.86
N ALA A 927 -1.15 -34.93 -4.59
CA ALA A 927 -1.19 -36.23 -3.92
C ALA A 927 -2.60 -36.84 -3.91
N LEU A 928 -3.63 -36.03 -3.72
CA LEU A 928 -5.03 -36.46 -3.78
C LEU A 928 -5.44 -36.95 -5.17
N SER A 929 -5.05 -36.26 -6.25
CA SER A 929 -5.34 -36.73 -7.62
C SER A 929 -4.66 -38.06 -7.97
N MET A 930 -3.54 -38.37 -7.30
CA MET A 930 -2.77 -39.61 -7.49
C MET A 930 -3.25 -40.76 -6.58
N SER A 931 -4.24 -40.54 -5.72
CA SER A 931 -4.66 -41.54 -4.71
C SER A 931 -5.53 -42.68 -5.26
N TRP A 932 -5.73 -42.75 -6.58
CA TRP A 932 -6.36 -43.89 -7.27
C TRP A 932 -5.39 -45.06 -7.51
N GLU A 933 -4.08 -44.82 -7.51
CA GLU A 933 -3.08 -45.86 -7.80
C GLU A 933 -2.93 -46.82 -6.61
N ILE A 934 -3.41 -48.05 -6.78
CA ILE A 934 -3.18 -49.14 -5.82
C ILE A 934 -1.74 -49.60 -5.98
N THR A 935 -0.85 -49.22 -5.06
CA THR A 935 0.46 -49.87 -4.97
C THR A 935 0.25 -51.27 -4.37
N PRO A 936 0.58 -52.37 -5.07
CA PRO A 936 0.41 -53.70 -4.52
C PRO A 936 1.33 -53.87 -3.29
N PRO A 937 0.89 -54.59 -2.24
CA PRO A 937 1.75 -54.90 -1.12
C PRO A 937 2.77 -55.95 -1.59
N THR A 938 4.01 -55.55 -1.83
CA THR A 938 5.12 -56.51 -1.95
C THR A 938 5.50 -56.98 -0.54
N PRO A 939 5.44 -58.30 -0.24
CA PRO A 939 6.00 -58.84 0.98
C PRO A 939 7.52 -58.87 0.85
N ASP A 940 8.20 -58.44 1.92
CA ASP A 940 9.63 -58.58 2.18
C ASP A 940 10.61 -58.05 1.12
N THR A 941 11.10 -56.83 1.32
CA THR A 941 12.53 -56.52 1.20
C THR A 941 12.85 -55.16 1.85
N ALA A 942 14.04 -55.08 2.43
CA ALA A 942 14.57 -54.02 3.28
C ALA A 942 14.20 -52.58 2.87
N SER A 943 13.98 -51.76 3.91
CA SER A 943 13.89 -50.29 3.89
C SER A 943 14.45 -49.64 2.62
N PRO A 944 13.60 -49.12 1.72
CA PRO A 944 14.09 -48.24 0.69
C PRO A 944 14.43 -46.93 1.38
N THR A 945 15.72 -46.61 1.40
CA THR A 945 16.22 -45.26 1.65
C THR A 945 15.36 -44.25 0.88
N PRO A 946 14.99 -43.13 1.51
CA PRO A 946 14.11 -42.16 0.87
C PRO A 946 14.83 -41.65 -0.38
N ARG A 947 14.27 -41.92 -1.56
CA ARG A 947 14.65 -41.20 -2.77
C ARG A 947 14.23 -39.75 -2.56
N THR A 948 15.18 -38.98 -2.06
CA THR A 948 15.21 -37.52 -2.04
C THR A 948 14.86 -37.02 -3.44
N THR A 949 13.65 -36.44 -3.63
CA THR A 949 13.29 -35.45 -4.68
C THR A 949 11.79 -35.14 -4.83
N SER A 950 10.87 -35.84 -4.15
CA SER A 950 9.42 -35.55 -4.28
C SER A 950 8.92 -34.59 -3.20
N SER A 951 8.60 -33.34 -3.55
CA SER A 951 7.92 -32.38 -2.66
C SER A 951 6.44 -32.71 -2.40
N CYS A 952 5.98 -33.91 -2.76
CA CYS A 952 4.58 -34.33 -2.66
C CYS A 952 4.39 -35.35 -1.52
N PRO A 953 3.36 -35.15 -0.66
CA PRO A 953 3.02 -36.09 0.41
C PRO A 953 2.51 -37.42 -0.15
N ASN A 954 2.59 -38.48 0.65
CA ASN A 954 2.08 -39.80 0.26
C ASN A 954 0.58 -39.72 -0.09
N PRO A 955 0.15 -40.09 -1.32
CA PRO A 955 -1.24 -40.01 -1.78
C PRO A 955 -2.27 -40.68 -0.85
N GLN A 956 -1.94 -41.88 -0.38
CA GLN A 956 -2.82 -42.67 0.46
C GLN A 956 -2.90 -42.11 1.88
N ALA A 957 -1.77 -41.70 2.46
CA ALA A 957 -1.73 -41.08 3.78
C ALA A 957 -2.49 -39.74 3.80
N ALA A 958 -2.37 -38.94 2.73
CA ALA A 958 -3.11 -37.69 2.57
C ALA A 958 -4.63 -37.92 2.50
N LEU A 959 -5.06 -38.95 1.76
CA LEU A 959 -6.46 -39.35 1.68
C LEU A 959 -6.98 -39.87 3.03
N GLU A 960 -6.20 -40.68 3.74
CA GLU A 960 -6.54 -41.20 5.07
C GLU A 960 -6.66 -40.10 6.12
N MET A 961 -5.80 -39.08 6.06
CA MET A 961 -5.89 -37.89 6.92
C MET A 961 -7.24 -37.18 6.74
N ILE A 962 -7.68 -36.91 5.50
CA ILE A 962 -8.96 -36.24 5.23
C ILE A 962 -10.14 -37.08 5.72
N ASN A 963 -10.11 -38.39 5.50
CA ASN A 963 -11.16 -39.29 5.96
C ASN A 963 -11.22 -39.35 7.50
N SER A 964 -10.07 -39.42 8.17
CA SER A 964 -9.97 -39.42 9.64
C SER A 964 -10.50 -38.11 10.23
N LEU A 965 -10.19 -36.98 9.58
CA LEU A 965 -10.71 -35.67 9.96
C LEU A 965 -12.23 -35.60 9.80
N ALA A 966 -12.78 -36.09 8.70
CA ALA A 966 -14.22 -36.12 8.46
C ALA A 966 -14.97 -36.96 9.51
N VAL A 967 -14.45 -38.13 9.85
CA VAL A 967 -15.00 -38.98 10.91
C VAL A 967 -14.98 -38.24 12.25
N SER A 968 -13.85 -37.63 12.61
CA SER A 968 -13.70 -36.85 13.86
C SER A 968 -14.71 -35.71 13.96
N ILE A 969 -14.87 -34.92 12.88
CA ILE A 969 -15.85 -33.82 12.81
C ILE A 969 -17.29 -34.36 12.96
N SER A 970 -17.61 -35.47 12.28
CA SER A 970 -18.96 -36.04 12.30
C SER A 970 -19.36 -36.57 13.68
N CYS A 971 -18.39 -37.11 14.44
CA CYS A 971 -18.58 -37.70 15.76
C CYS A 971 -18.45 -36.68 16.91
N SER A 972 -17.95 -35.47 16.64
CA SER A 972 -17.81 -34.42 17.65
C SER A 972 -19.17 -33.89 18.11
N GLU A 973 -19.49 -34.10 19.38
CA GLU A 973 -20.72 -33.63 20.03
C GLU A 973 -20.76 -32.12 20.24
N ARG A 974 -19.59 -31.46 20.16
CA ARG A 974 -19.46 -30.01 20.39
C ARG A 974 -19.92 -29.16 19.20
N PHE A 975 -19.91 -29.71 17.98
CA PHE A 975 -20.49 -29.05 16.82
C PHE A 975 -22.01 -29.20 16.81
N SER A 976 -22.77 -28.22 16.29
CA SER A 976 -24.18 -28.47 15.94
C SER A 976 -24.28 -29.39 14.70
N PRO A 977 -25.38 -30.14 14.48
CA PRO A 977 -25.53 -31.00 13.31
C PRO A 977 -25.38 -30.25 11.99
N ARG A 978 -25.89 -29.01 11.93
CA ARG A 978 -25.73 -28.12 10.76
C ARG A 978 -24.27 -27.78 10.51
N CYS A 979 -23.50 -27.48 11.55
CA CYS A 979 -22.09 -27.14 11.43
C CYS A 979 -21.26 -28.37 11.03
N ALA A 980 -21.45 -29.51 11.70
CA ALA A 980 -20.77 -30.75 11.38
C ALA A 980 -21.05 -31.20 9.95
N TYR A 981 -22.31 -31.14 9.50
CA TYR A 981 -22.68 -31.47 8.11
C TYR A 981 -22.00 -30.53 7.11
N LYS A 982 -22.00 -29.21 7.34
CA LYS A 982 -21.32 -28.24 6.47
C LYS A 982 -19.82 -28.53 6.32
N LEU A 983 -19.14 -28.86 7.41
CA LEU A 983 -17.70 -29.13 7.42
C LEU A 983 -17.35 -30.45 6.71
N VAL A 984 -18.12 -31.52 6.97
CA VAL A 984 -17.94 -32.82 6.29
C VAL A 984 -18.29 -32.72 4.80
N HIS A 985 -19.36 -31.99 4.47
CA HIS A 985 -19.73 -31.70 3.07
C HIS A 985 -18.64 -30.94 2.33
N TRP A 986 -17.96 -30.01 2.99
CA TRP A 986 -16.82 -29.31 2.42
C TRP A 986 -15.66 -30.27 2.07
N LEU A 987 -15.32 -31.20 2.96
CA LEU A 987 -14.28 -32.22 2.71
C LEU A 987 -14.64 -33.12 1.51
N TYR A 988 -15.91 -33.49 1.39
CA TYR A 988 -16.42 -34.22 0.22
C TYR A 988 -16.23 -33.43 -1.08
N VAL A 989 -16.68 -32.17 -1.13
CA VAL A 989 -16.49 -31.31 -2.32
C VAL A 989 -15.01 -31.12 -2.63
N PHE A 990 -14.16 -31.02 -1.61
CA PHE A 990 -12.72 -30.87 -1.76
C PHE A 990 -12.08 -32.10 -2.42
N LEU A 991 -12.44 -33.32 -1.98
CA LEU A 991 -11.96 -34.56 -2.61
C LEU A 991 -12.45 -34.71 -4.05
N VAL A 992 -13.73 -34.45 -4.32
CA VAL A 992 -14.31 -34.53 -5.67
C VAL A 992 -13.65 -33.53 -6.62
N ARG A 993 -13.43 -32.30 -6.17
CA ARG A 993 -12.78 -31.25 -6.97
C ARG A 993 -11.33 -31.56 -7.35
N HIS A 994 -10.66 -32.37 -6.54
CA HIS A 994 -9.26 -32.76 -6.75
C HIS A 994 -9.13 -34.22 -7.20
N GLU A 995 -10.20 -34.77 -7.79
CA GLU A 995 -10.21 -36.10 -8.40
C GLU A 995 -9.70 -37.19 -7.46
N ALA A 996 -10.05 -37.15 -6.18
CA ALA A 996 -9.68 -38.18 -5.21
C ALA A 996 -10.82 -39.19 -5.00
N PRO A 997 -10.53 -40.47 -4.68
CA PRO A 997 -11.55 -41.46 -4.42
C PRO A 997 -12.30 -41.16 -3.13
N VAL A 998 -13.63 -41.15 -3.22
CA VAL A 998 -14.53 -41.00 -2.07
C VAL A 998 -14.65 -42.35 -1.37
N LYS A 999 -13.99 -42.49 -0.21
CA LYS A 999 -14.04 -43.73 0.59
C LYS A 999 -15.33 -43.84 1.40
N PRO A 1000 -15.79 -45.06 1.75
CA PRO A 1000 -16.95 -45.27 2.61
C PRO A 1000 -16.90 -44.51 3.94
N ALA A 1001 -15.70 -44.34 4.52
CA ALA A 1001 -15.52 -43.60 5.77
C ALA A 1001 -16.07 -42.15 5.71
N LEU A 1002 -15.85 -41.44 4.61
CA LEU A 1002 -16.37 -40.08 4.41
C LEU A 1002 -17.89 -40.08 4.23
N VAL A 1003 -18.44 -41.07 3.52
CA VAL A 1003 -19.87 -41.17 3.25
C VAL A 1003 -20.64 -41.53 4.53
N ARG A 1004 -20.08 -42.42 5.35
CA ARG A 1004 -20.60 -42.70 6.71
C ARG A 1004 -20.55 -41.46 7.59
N ALA A 1005 -19.46 -40.70 7.54
CA ALA A 1005 -19.36 -39.43 8.26
C ALA A 1005 -20.44 -38.42 7.78
N MET A 1006 -20.70 -38.36 6.47
CA MET A 1006 -21.75 -37.52 5.88
C MET A 1006 -23.15 -37.94 6.33
N TYR A 1007 -23.45 -39.24 6.33
CA TYR A 1007 -24.72 -39.79 6.80
C TYR A 1007 -24.90 -39.55 8.31
N HIS A 1008 -23.86 -39.76 9.10
CA HIS A 1008 -23.89 -39.52 10.53
C HIS A 1008 -24.17 -38.02 10.83
N ALA A 1009 -23.40 -37.11 10.22
CA ALA A 1009 -23.54 -35.67 10.44
C ALA A 1009 -24.85 -35.08 9.88
N GLY A 1010 -25.26 -35.50 8.68
CA GLY A 1010 -26.38 -34.93 7.94
C GLY A 1010 -27.74 -35.60 8.17
N VAL A 1011 -27.79 -36.83 8.69
CA VAL A 1011 -29.06 -37.57 8.87
C VAL A 1011 -29.22 -38.01 10.32
N MET A 1012 -28.30 -38.83 10.84
CA MET A 1012 -28.45 -39.44 12.17
C MET A 1012 -28.47 -38.38 13.27
N ARG A 1013 -27.56 -37.41 13.24
CA ARG A 1013 -27.50 -36.35 14.25
C ARG A 1013 -28.70 -35.41 14.21
N PHE A 1014 -29.21 -35.10 13.03
CA PHE A 1014 -30.46 -34.33 12.90
C PHE A 1014 -31.64 -35.07 13.51
N ARG A 1015 -31.79 -36.38 13.22
CA ARG A 1015 -32.85 -37.22 13.79
C ARG A 1015 -32.72 -37.36 15.32
N ARG A 1016 -31.51 -37.60 15.83
CA ARG A 1016 -31.23 -37.69 17.28
C ARG A 1016 -31.57 -36.41 18.04
N GLU A 1017 -31.35 -35.24 17.43
CA GLU A 1017 -31.69 -33.93 18.01
C GLU A 1017 -33.13 -33.46 17.70
N GLY A 1018 -33.98 -34.32 17.12
CA GLY A 1018 -35.36 -33.95 16.77
C GLY A 1018 -35.47 -32.87 15.68
N ARG A 1019 -34.41 -32.67 14.88
CA ARG A 1019 -34.37 -31.67 13.79
C ARG A 1019 -34.82 -32.29 12.46
N ARG A 1020 -35.58 -31.54 11.67
CA ARG A 1020 -35.98 -31.94 10.32
C ARG A 1020 -34.76 -31.99 9.38
N VAL A 1021 -34.58 -33.11 8.68
CA VAL A 1021 -33.65 -33.24 7.54
C VAL A 1021 -34.37 -32.81 6.28
N SER A 1022 -33.76 -31.94 5.46
CA SER A 1022 -34.39 -31.55 4.20
C SER A 1022 -34.43 -32.72 3.22
N ALA A 1023 -35.51 -32.83 2.44
CA ALA A 1023 -35.67 -33.90 1.47
C ALA A 1023 -34.51 -33.95 0.46
N THR A 1024 -34.03 -32.77 0.03
CA THR A 1024 -32.88 -32.63 -0.87
C THR A 1024 -31.58 -33.13 -0.24
N GLN A 1025 -31.30 -32.77 1.01
CA GLN A 1025 -30.11 -33.25 1.74
C GLN A 1025 -30.16 -34.76 1.93
N TYR A 1026 -31.32 -35.29 2.31
CA TYR A 1026 -31.49 -36.73 2.49
C TYR A 1026 -31.29 -37.50 1.17
N ALA A 1027 -31.94 -37.04 0.08
CA ALA A 1027 -31.81 -37.66 -1.23
C ALA A 1027 -30.35 -37.64 -1.73
N PHE A 1028 -29.64 -36.51 -1.54
CA PHE A 1028 -28.24 -36.39 -1.89
C PHE A 1028 -27.34 -37.37 -1.12
N ILE A 1029 -27.50 -37.44 0.20
CA ILE A 1029 -26.69 -38.35 1.03
C ILE A 1029 -26.99 -39.82 0.69
N MET A 1030 -28.26 -40.17 0.46
CA MET A 1030 -28.65 -41.54 0.11
C MET A 1030 -28.16 -41.96 -1.28
N ALA A 1031 -28.10 -41.02 -2.25
CA ALA A 1031 -27.46 -41.26 -3.53
C ALA A 1031 -25.96 -41.54 -3.35
N LEU A 1032 -25.27 -40.76 -2.50
CA LEU A 1032 -23.86 -40.98 -2.22
C LEU A 1032 -23.59 -42.34 -1.56
N VAL A 1033 -24.42 -42.74 -0.59
CA VAL A 1033 -24.34 -44.08 0.05
C VAL A 1033 -24.54 -45.18 -0.98
N ARG A 1034 -25.51 -45.02 -1.89
CA ARG A 1034 -25.75 -45.98 -2.99
C ARG A 1034 -24.52 -46.17 -3.86
N ASP A 1035 -23.88 -45.07 -4.24
CA ASP A 1035 -22.77 -45.06 -5.18
C ASP A 1035 -21.48 -45.62 -4.56
N THR A 1036 -21.27 -45.45 -3.25
CA THR A 1036 -20.04 -45.92 -2.57
C THR A 1036 -20.16 -47.23 -1.79
N GLU A 1037 -21.32 -47.51 -1.18
CA GLU A 1037 -21.52 -48.71 -0.33
C GLU A 1037 -22.51 -49.71 -0.94
N GLY A 1038 -23.17 -49.36 -2.05
CA GLY A 1038 -24.04 -50.26 -2.79
C GLY A 1038 -25.52 -50.13 -2.43
N VAL A 1039 -26.36 -50.76 -3.25
CA VAL A 1039 -27.82 -50.69 -3.17
C VAL A 1039 -28.36 -51.45 -1.95
N ASP A 1040 -27.68 -52.50 -1.51
CA ASP A 1040 -28.07 -53.33 -0.37
C ASP A 1040 -28.03 -52.56 0.95
N VAL A 1041 -27.00 -51.73 1.15
CA VAL A 1041 -26.85 -50.86 2.33
C VAL A 1041 -27.94 -49.79 2.35
N VAL A 1042 -28.31 -49.25 1.19
CA VAL A 1042 -29.44 -48.32 1.09
C VAL A 1042 -30.77 -49.02 1.42
N ALA A 1043 -30.97 -50.25 0.96
CA ALA A 1043 -32.17 -51.02 1.29
C ALA A 1043 -32.27 -51.31 2.80
N GLU A 1044 -31.15 -51.60 3.46
CA GLU A 1044 -31.09 -51.80 4.91
C GLU A 1044 -31.39 -50.50 5.68
N LEU A 1045 -30.81 -49.36 5.27
CA LEU A 1045 -31.06 -48.04 5.89
C LEU A 1045 -32.49 -47.51 5.67
N MET A 1046 -33.16 -47.96 4.60
CA MET A 1046 -34.56 -47.64 4.27
C MET A 1046 -35.56 -48.66 4.82
N SER A 1047 -35.08 -49.79 5.33
CA SER A 1047 -35.95 -50.80 5.94
C SER A 1047 -36.56 -50.23 7.22
N PRO A 1048 -37.86 -50.44 7.48
CA PRO A 1048 -38.44 -50.13 8.77
C PRO A 1048 -37.68 -50.97 9.81
N GLN A 1049 -36.94 -50.34 10.71
CA GLN A 1049 -36.29 -51.06 11.78
C GLN A 1049 -37.36 -51.73 12.64
N VAL A 1050 -37.53 -53.03 12.44
CA VAL A 1050 -38.37 -53.88 13.27
C VAL A 1050 -37.71 -54.01 14.63
N GLY A 1051 -38.18 -53.24 15.62
CA GLY A 1051 -37.95 -53.54 17.03
C GLY A 1051 -37.70 -52.36 17.98
N ARG A 1052 -38.79 -51.90 18.63
CA ARG A 1052 -38.90 -51.19 19.94
C ARG A 1052 -38.38 -49.73 19.99
N SER A 1053 -39.08 -48.76 20.57
CA SER A 1053 -40.21 -48.78 21.53
C SER A 1053 -41.07 -47.51 21.42
N GLY A 1054 -42.39 -47.71 21.61
CA GLY A 1054 -43.51 -46.77 21.49
C GLY A 1054 -43.33 -45.33 21.97
N LEU A 1055 -43.93 -44.41 21.21
CA LEU A 1055 -45.18 -43.71 21.58
C LEU A 1055 -45.64 -42.85 20.39
N GLY A 1056 -46.88 -43.08 19.93
CA GLY A 1056 -47.69 -42.12 19.17
C GLY A 1056 -47.58 -42.16 17.65
N ASP A 1057 -48.31 -43.09 17.03
CA ASP A 1057 -48.88 -42.84 15.69
C ASP A 1057 -49.99 -41.79 15.86
N GLU A 1058 -49.86 -40.64 15.19
CA GLU A 1058 -50.93 -40.00 14.41
C GLU A 1058 -50.38 -38.75 13.71
N GLU A 1059 -50.87 -38.52 12.50
CA GLU A 1059 -50.52 -37.45 11.55
C GLU A 1059 -49.17 -37.57 10.86
N PHE A 1060 -49.18 -37.94 9.58
CA PHE A 1060 -48.54 -37.20 8.47
C PHE A 1060 -48.79 -37.97 7.16
N MET A 1061 -50.01 -37.86 6.63
CA MET A 1061 -50.20 -37.82 5.18
C MET A 1061 -50.54 -36.38 4.81
N GLU A 1062 -49.50 -35.59 4.47
CA GLU A 1062 -49.53 -34.47 3.52
C GLU A 1062 -48.11 -34.09 3.08
#